data_AF-A0AAU1P084-F1
#
_entry.id   AF-A0AAU1P084-F1
#
_cell.length_a   1.000
_cell.length_b   1.000
_cell.length_c   1.000
_cell.angle_alpha   90.00
_cell.angle_beta   90.00
_cell.angle_gamma   90.00
#
_symmetry.space_group_name_H-M   'P 1'
#
loop_
_entity.id
_entity.type
_entity.pdbx_description
1 polymer ?
#
loop_
_entity_poly.entity_id
_entity_poly.type
_entity_poly.pdbx_seq_one_letter_code
_entity_poly.pdbx_strand_id
1 'polypeptide(L)'
;MSLIMVAAAIYGVLQLALIASPMRSLRLSTVLLTVAVGVYGSGVVAALIELGYAHAMASSATQPLVEAMGRGSYTVVPVVEELAKLTPLLLAGLNIKIRYQLGLTDYVILGAATGAGLGLYEVLLSHLLDAQRAAPYPYGGWMLSGGLSLSSTYIPDWHTVLTTWLPASLGSLDLSFTQPSLDTNLHLAWGAIGALGAGLLLRGRGWRRLLGLLPIAYAMGHHTLVNYTRSRDAHPPGWTASLLGTANDLVTYTPLICLAIAMALDFAHLQRGKQAMPAILLNAERTGNAAIGPLTTFGVRCLPWTALIALRFARMRRSLLYAAGRTDPDRLEALHQAVASIAGRIDAANHAGDWDTARIRTQLKAIRPSAPWRRRWPLLAIPFVLMAPSLLFLVIGSFTATKALQKHFTTGDGPRLLMWFGIAGLAWAIIQLVLMLRAWRTTARQPLAEPQAVLRLRVFTAVGASATTGLLLFARYQGRPLNGAVTGSFSMLLAALQNLELYAGIALTILALAALIMIFPPGGLALAGGGVIAGAAGASSVAAVEAAGLGTAGVLLAVQGGNGGTSEGGSNGSKDGSAKSGDAADPDLVFKPSPKHGQNQRGTAAPEPTHPQETLDNSISFNPNTTRRVGTDPETGEFAVFDETHNGTGIYHGHVRQWGELSQQMQSALRKAGRVTAKGKIK
;
A
#
# COMPACT_ATOMS: atom_id res chain seq x y z
N MET A 1 -5.31 14.41 -23.64
CA MET A 1 -5.24 15.58 -22.70
C MET A 1 -5.45 15.15 -21.24
N SER A 2 -6.50 14.41 -20.93
CA SER A 2 -6.80 13.93 -19.57
C SER A 2 -5.66 13.11 -18.93
N LEU A 3 -4.91 12.35 -19.72
CA LEU A 3 -3.73 11.63 -19.25
C LEU A 3 -2.68 12.57 -18.63
N ILE A 4 -2.48 13.75 -19.22
CA ILE A 4 -1.47 14.71 -18.76
C ILE A 4 -1.97 15.45 -17.52
N MET A 5 -3.27 15.77 -17.45
CA MET A 5 -3.90 16.29 -16.22
C MET A 5 -3.71 15.35 -15.04
N VAL A 6 -3.94 14.05 -15.25
CA VAL A 6 -3.72 12.99 -14.25
C VAL A 6 -2.25 12.92 -13.87
N ALA A 7 -1.35 12.99 -14.86
CA ALA A 7 0.07 12.91 -14.60
C ALA A 7 0.60 14.12 -13.83
N ALA A 8 0.11 15.33 -14.08
CA ALA A 8 0.42 16.53 -13.30
C ALA A 8 0.06 16.35 -11.82
N ALA A 9 -1.19 15.93 -11.55
CA ALA A 9 -1.66 15.67 -10.18
C ALA A 9 -0.82 14.58 -9.47
N ILE A 10 -0.48 13.49 -10.17
CA ILE A 10 0.38 12.44 -9.63
C ILE A 10 1.81 12.94 -9.40
N TYR A 11 2.36 13.71 -10.34
CA TYR A 11 3.74 14.16 -10.28
C TYR A 11 4.01 15.09 -9.11
N GLY A 12 3.10 16.04 -8.80
CA GLY A 12 3.20 16.87 -7.60
C GLY A 12 3.22 16.04 -6.30
N VAL A 13 2.40 14.97 -6.24
CA VAL A 13 2.42 14.03 -5.10
C VAL A 13 3.72 13.24 -5.04
N LEU A 14 4.28 12.82 -6.18
CA LEU A 14 5.56 12.12 -6.25
C LEU A 14 6.72 13.01 -5.78
N GLN A 15 6.74 14.30 -6.14
CA GLN A 15 7.73 15.28 -5.67
C GLN A 15 7.72 15.35 -4.13
N LEU A 16 6.55 15.55 -3.51
CA LEU A 16 6.44 15.57 -2.03
C LEU A 16 6.81 14.22 -1.40
N ALA A 17 6.37 13.11 -2.02
CA ALA A 17 6.66 11.78 -1.51
C ALA A 17 8.16 11.45 -1.54
N LEU A 18 8.91 11.98 -2.52
CA LEU A 18 10.36 11.86 -2.61
C LEU A 18 11.06 12.64 -1.49
N ILE A 19 10.71 13.92 -1.31
CA ILE A 19 11.25 14.79 -0.26
C ILE A 19 11.00 14.19 1.13
N ALA A 20 9.80 13.64 1.34
CA ALA A 20 9.41 13.02 2.59
C ALA A 20 10.01 11.64 2.87
N SER A 21 10.71 11.04 1.90
CA SER A 21 11.20 9.66 1.98
C SER A 21 12.02 9.31 3.24
N PRO A 22 12.80 10.22 3.87
CA PRO A 22 13.54 9.92 5.08
C PRO A 22 12.64 9.63 6.30
N MET A 23 11.46 10.26 6.37
CA MET A 23 10.53 10.18 7.51
C MET A 23 9.26 9.36 7.20
N ARG A 24 8.92 9.16 5.93
CA ARG A 24 7.71 8.45 5.50
C ARG A 24 7.72 6.97 5.93
N SER A 25 6.68 6.51 6.63
CA SER A 25 6.50 5.08 6.97
C SER A 25 5.71 4.31 5.90
N LEU A 26 4.95 5.01 5.07
CA LEU A 26 4.09 4.40 4.05
C LEU A 26 4.81 4.07 2.73
N ARG A 27 4.26 3.10 1.99
CA ARG A 27 4.64 2.82 0.59
C ARG A 27 4.18 3.94 -0.31
N LEU A 28 4.94 4.15 -1.39
CA LEU A 28 4.53 5.02 -2.48
C LEU A 28 3.16 4.60 -3.05
N SER A 29 2.91 3.30 -3.15
CA SER A 29 1.62 2.78 -3.62
C SER A 29 0.44 3.17 -2.71
N THR A 30 0.66 3.31 -1.40
CA THR A 30 -0.37 3.74 -0.44
C THR A 30 -0.63 5.24 -0.59
N VAL A 31 0.42 6.02 -0.84
CA VAL A 31 0.30 7.45 -1.19
C VAL A 31 -0.48 7.63 -2.49
N LEU A 32 -0.12 6.89 -3.56
CA LEU A 32 -0.81 6.98 -4.85
C LEU A 32 -2.26 6.50 -4.80
N LEU A 33 -2.57 5.46 -4.00
CA LEU A 33 -3.95 5.06 -3.72
C LEU A 33 -4.76 6.22 -3.14
N THR A 34 -4.12 7.10 -2.36
CA THR A 34 -4.80 8.23 -1.72
C THR A 34 -5.17 9.33 -2.71
N VAL A 35 -4.49 9.42 -3.86
CA VAL A 35 -4.97 10.24 -5.00
C VAL A 35 -6.30 9.70 -5.52
N ALA A 36 -6.43 8.38 -5.68
CA ALA A 36 -7.70 7.76 -6.08
C ALA A 36 -8.81 7.93 -5.01
N VAL A 37 -8.44 7.95 -3.73
CA VAL A 37 -9.37 8.32 -2.63
C VAL A 37 -9.85 9.76 -2.78
N GLY A 38 -8.95 10.69 -3.14
CA GLY A 38 -9.31 12.07 -3.45
C GLY A 38 -10.32 12.18 -4.59
N VAL A 39 -10.07 11.48 -5.70
CA VAL A 39 -10.96 11.52 -6.88
C VAL A 39 -12.31 10.88 -6.58
N TYR A 40 -12.30 9.63 -6.13
CA TYR A 40 -13.50 8.78 -6.11
C TYR A 40 -14.17 8.66 -4.74
N GLY A 41 -13.53 9.18 -3.70
CA GLY A 41 -14.09 9.25 -2.36
C GLY A 41 -14.41 10.69 -1.99
N SER A 42 -13.38 11.50 -1.75
CA SER A 42 -13.54 12.86 -1.23
C SER A 42 -14.25 13.77 -2.24
N GLY A 43 -13.86 13.75 -3.52
CA GLY A 43 -14.50 14.55 -4.57
C GLY A 43 -15.97 14.19 -4.74
N VAL A 44 -16.30 12.89 -4.74
CA VAL A 44 -17.70 12.41 -4.80
C VAL A 44 -18.51 12.88 -3.60
N VAL A 45 -17.99 12.72 -2.38
CA VAL A 45 -18.69 13.13 -1.16
C VAL A 45 -18.93 14.63 -1.14
N ALA A 46 -17.92 15.43 -1.48
CA ALA A 46 -18.04 16.87 -1.57
C ALA A 46 -19.13 17.26 -2.58
N ALA A 47 -19.04 16.72 -3.79
CA ALA A 47 -19.99 16.96 -4.86
C ALA A 47 -21.45 16.61 -4.50
N LEU A 48 -21.68 15.47 -3.84
CA LEU A 48 -23.03 15.09 -3.38
C LEU A 48 -23.59 16.02 -2.31
N ILE A 49 -22.75 16.46 -1.37
CA ILE A 49 -23.14 17.40 -0.30
C ILE A 49 -23.47 18.76 -0.92
N GLU A 50 -22.64 19.24 -1.84
CA GLU A 50 -22.82 20.52 -2.54
C GLU A 50 -24.08 20.51 -3.40
N LEU A 51 -24.35 19.42 -4.10
CA LEU A 51 -25.57 19.23 -4.88
C LEU A 51 -26.81 19.26 -3.99
N GLY A 52 -26.76 18.55 -2.85
CA GLY A 52 -27.84 18.54 -1.86
C GLY A 52 -28.08 19.92 -1.28
N TYR A 53 -27.01 20.65 -0.95
CA TYR A 53 -27.08 22.04 -0.49
C TYR A 53 -27.71 22.97 -1.53
N ALA A 54 -27.27 22.90 -2.79
CA ALA A 54 -27.79 23.72 -3.87
C ALA A 54 -29.29 23.49 -4.10
N HIS A 55 -29.74 22.23 -4.09
CA HIS A 55 -31.17 21.90 -4.20
C HIS A 55 -31.98 22.37 -3.00
N ALA A 56 -31.45 22.18 -1.78
CA ALA A 56 -32.11 22.65 -0.57
C ALA A 56 -32.29 24.18 -0.58
N MET A 57 -31.26 24.93 -0.98
CA MET A 57 -31.33 26.38 -1.11
C MET A 57 -32.26 26.85 -2.22
N ALA A 58 -32.22 26.22 -3.41
CA ALA A 58 -33.15 26.55 -4.49
C ALA A 58 -34.62 26.31 -4.09
N SER A 59 -34.88 25.23 -3.35
CA SER A 59 -36.24 24.89 -2.89
C SER A 59 -36.77 25.78 -1.76
N SER A 60 -35.89 26.31 -0.90
CA SER A 60 -36.29 27.07 0.29
C SER A 60 -36.23 28.59 0.11
N ALA A 61 -35.35 29.11 -0.74
CA ALA A 61 -35.10 30.54 -0.88
C ALA A 61 -35.82 31.21 -2.07
N THR A 62 -36.60 30.45 -2.87
CA THR A 62 -37.17 30.91 -4.16
C THR A 62 -36.15 31.54 -5.13
N GLN A 63 -34.86 31.28 -4.92
CA GLN A 63 -33.78 31.77 -5.78
C GLN A 63 -33.49 30.75 -6.89
N PRO A 64 -33.12 31.20 -8.10
CA PRO A 64 -32.64 30.32 -9.14
C PRO A 64 -31.46 29.46 -8.63
N LEU A 65 -31.42 28.19 -9.04
CA LEU A 65 -30.37 27.24 -8.65
C LEU A 65 -28.95 27.80 -8.89
N VAL A 66 -28.79 28.57 -9.97
CA VAL A 66 -27.55 29.29 -10.32
C VAL A 66 -27.08 30.25 -9.23
N GLU A 67 -28.00 31.03 -8.66
CA GLU A 67 -27.67 32.03 -7.65
C GLU A 67 -27.30 31.35 -6.32
N ALA A 68 -28.06 30.31 -5.94
CA ALA A 68 -27.75 29.48 -4.79
C ALA A 68 -26.36 28.82 -4.91
N MET A 69 -26.01 28.34 -6.11
CA MET A 69 -24.69 27.78 -6.41
C MET A 69 -23.59 28.85 -6.40
N GLY A 70 -23.85 30.03 -6.97
CA GLY A 70 -22.93 31.15 -6.96
C GLY A 70 -22.55 31.57 -5.54
N ARG A 71 -23.52 31.71 -4.64
CA ARG A 71 -23.26 31.99 -3.21
C ARG A 71 -22.58 30.82 -2.50
N GLY A 72 -22.98 29.59 -2.80
CA GLY A 72 -22.40 28.37 -2.23
C GLY A 72 -20.91 28.20 -2.53
N SER A 73 -20.47 28.61 -3.72
CA SER A 73 -19.11 28.43 -4.25
C SER A 73 -17.99 28.95 -3.35
N TYR A 74 -18.23 30.03 -2.61
CA TYR A 74 -17.25 30.65 -1.71
C TYR A 74 -17.65 30.59 -0.24
N THR A 75 -18.80 30.02 0.12
CA THR A 75 -19.25 29.95 1.53
C THR A 75 -19.22 28.52 2.06
N VAL A 76 -19.92 27.62 1.37
CA VAL A 76 -20.14 26.24 1.82
C VAL A 76 -19.12 25.31 1.21
N VAL A 77 -18.85 25.47 -0.10
CA VAL A 77 -18.00 24.52 -0.81
C VAL A 77 -16.58 24.44 -0.23
N PRO A 78 -15.87 25.54 0.03
CA PRO A 78 -14.51 25.46 0.56
C PRO A 78 -14.45 24.63 1.86
N VAL A 79 -15.45 24.82 2.74
CA VAL A 79 -15.55 24.06 3.99
C VAL A 79 -15.84 22.58 3.73
N VAL A 80 -16.81 22.28 2.86
CA VAL A 80 -17.20 20.91 2.51
C VAL A 80 -16.04 20.16 1.87
N GLU A 81 -15.37 20.76 0.90
CA GLU A 81 -14.21 20.18 0.23
C GLU A 81 -13.05 19.93 1.17
N GLU A 82 -12.67 20.92 2.00
CA GLU A 82 -11.58 20.73 2.96
C GLU A 82 -11.91 19.63 3.97
N LEU A 83 -13.14 19.56 4.48
CA LEU A 83 -13.56 18.47 5.36
C LEU A 83 -13.58 17.11 4.62
N ALA A 84 -14.03 17.07 3.37
CA ALA A 84 -14.06 15.86 2.57
C ALA A 84 -12.64 15.33 2.30
N LYS A 85 -11.65 16.21 2.07
CA LYS A 85 -10.23 15.86 1.92
C LYS A 85 -9.66 15.22 3.20
N LEU A 86 -10.08 15.71 4.36
CA LEU A 86 -9.57 15.20 5.66
C LEU A 86 -10.30 13.95 6.17
N THR A 87 -11.55 13.73 5.75
CA THR A 87 -12.40 12.63 6.22
C THR A 87 -11.73 11.25 6.13
N PRO A 88 -11.11 10.83 5.01
CA PRO A 88 -10.42 9.54 4.92
C PRO A 88 -9.33 9.37 5.97
N LEU A 89 -8.58 10.44 6.26
CA LEU A 89 -7.49 10.46 7.23
C LEU A 89 -8.00 10.42 8.66
N LEU A 90 -9.05 11.20 8.96
CA LEU A 90 -9.70 11.19 10.27
C LEU A 90 -10.29 9.81 10.57
N LEU A 91 -11.03 9.22 9.63
CA LEU A 91 -11.61 7.88 9.78
C LEU A 91 -10.54 6.79 9.90
N ALA A 92 -9.44 6.87 9.15
CA ALA A 92 -8.31 5.97 9.33
C ALA A 92 -7.65 6.15 10.70
N GLY A 93 -7.46 7.40 11.13
CA GLY A 93 -6.87 7.81 12.40
C GLY A 93 -7.75 7.55 13.64
N LEU A 94 -9.03 7.22 13.49
CA LEU A 94 -9.84 6.67 14.59
C LEU A 94 -9.29 5.32 15.09
N ASN A 95 -8.60 4.58 14.22
CA ASN A 95 -7.90 3.37 14.62
C ASN A 95 -6.57 3.72 15.30
N ILE A 96 -6.42 3.36 16.57
CA ILE A 96 -5.24 3.64 17.40
C ILE A 96 -3.93 3.13 16.76
N LYS A 97 -3.97 1.94 16.12
CA LYS A 97 -2.80 1.36 15.45
C LYS A 97 -2.35 2.22 14.28
N ILE A 98 -3.29 2.65 13.43
CA ILE A 98 -3.00 3.56 12.30
C ILE A 98 -2.53 4.92 12.82
N ARG A 99 -3.24 5.47 13.81
CA ARG A 99 -2.95 6.76 14.42
C ARG A 99 -1.50 6.89 14.88
N TYR A 100 -0.99 5.86 15.57
CA TYR A 100 0.32 5.93 16.20
C TYR A 100 1.45 5.31 15.40
N GLN A 101 1.19 4.39 14.46
CA GLN A 101 2.24 3.89 13.57
C GLN A 101 2.53 4.81 12.38
N LEU A 102 1.64 5.76 12.05
CA LEU A 102 1.91 6.78 11.04
C LEU A 102 2.60 8.00 11.67
N GLY A 103 3.58 8.54 10.95
CA GLY A 103 4.23 9.82 11.23
C GLY A 103 3.34 11.01 10.87
N LEU A 104 3.67 12.20 11.35
CA LEU A 104 3.00 13.44 10.94
C LEU A 104 3.31 13.73 9.47
N THR A 105 4.51 13.38 9.02
CA THR A 105 4.91 13.40 7.60
C THR A 105 3.98 12.53 6.74
N ASP A 106 3.56 11.37 7.24
CA ASP A 106 2.61 10.51 6.51
C ASP A 106 1.25 11.20 6.34
N TYR A 107 0.73 11.88 7.38
CA TYR A 107 -0.52 12.63 7.27
C TYR A 107 -0.44 13.74 6.22
N VAL A 108 0.63 14.55 6.23
CA VAL A 108 0.80 15.66 5.26
C VAL A 108 0.80 15.15 3.82
N ILE A 109 1.55 14.10 3.51
CA ILE A 109 1.61 13.54 2.15
C ILE A 109 0.27 12.93 1.74
N LEU A 110 -0.40 12.21 2.64
CA LEU A 110 -1.70 11.63 2.34
C LEU A 110 -2.78 12.71 2.14
N GLY A 111 -2.70 13.82 2.88
CA GLY A 111 -3.54 15.00 2.69
C GLY A 111 -3.31 15.65 1.34
N ALA A 112 -2.04 15.90 1.00
CA ALA A 112 -1.64 16.42 -0.30
C ALA A 112 -2.13 15.51 -1.44
N ALA A 113 -2.01 14.19 -1.30
CA ALA A 113 -2.52 13.23 -2.27
C ALA A 113 -4.05 13.25 -2.40
N THR A 114 -4.77 13.32 -1.27
CA THR A 114 -6.24 13.42 -1.29
C THR A 114 -6.69 14.73 -1.95
N GLY A 115 -6.02 15.83 -1.62
CA GLY A 115 -6.25 17.15 -2.23
C GLY A 115 -5.98 17.16 -3.73
N ALA A 116 -4.84 16.63 -4.17
CA ALA A 116 -4.50 16.49 -5.58
C ALA A 116 -5.54 15.65 -6.34
N GLY A 117 -6.03 14.58 -5.71
CA GLY A 117 -7.10 13.75 -6.27
C GLY A 117 -8.45 14.48 -6.37
N LEU A 118 -8.83 15.25 -5.35
CA LEU A 118 -10.07 16.03 -5.40
C LEU A 118 -9.99 17.13 -6.47
N GLY A 119 -8.88 17.89 -6.53
CA GLY A 119 -8.68 18.90 -7.58
C GLY A 119 -8.65 18.28 -8.98
N LEU A 120 -8.08 17.07 -9.13
CA LEU A 120 -8.15 16.31 -10.37
C LEU A 120 -9.60 15.93 -10.72
N TYR A 121 -10.42 15.56 -9.74
CA TYR A 121 -11.84 15.27 -9.97
C TYR A 121 -12.58 16.49 -10.52
N GLU A 122 -12.38 17.67 -9.93
CA GLU A 122 -12.96 18.93 -10.41
C GLU A 122 -12.51 19.25 -11.84
N VAL A 123 -11.21 19.16 -12.12
CA VAL A 123 -10.65 19.42 -13.45
C VAL A 123 -11.10 18.39 -14.50
N LEU A 124 -11.27 17.13 -14.11
CA LEU A 124 -11.76 16.11 -15.02
C LEU A 124 -13.23 16.33 -15.33
N LEU A 125 -14.09 16.62 -14.35
CA LEU A 125 -15.48 16.99 -14.62
C LEU A 125 -15.54 18.22 -15.52
N SER A 126 -14.92 19.31 -15.06
CA SER A 126 -14.15 20.33 -15.79
C SER A 126 -14.23 20.37 -17.32
N HIS A 127 -13.45 19.44 -17.89
CA HIS A 127 -12.95 19.58 -19.26
C HIS A 127 -12.88 18.24 -19.99
N LEU A 128 -13.50 17.17 -19.47
CA LEU A 128 -13.37 15.83 -20.06
C LEU A 128 -13.83 15.76 -21.50
N LEU A 129 -14.87 16.54 -21.82
CA LEU A 129 -15.55 16.54 -23.12
C LEU A 129 -15.04 17.64 -24.07
N ASP A 130 -14.14 18.50 -23.59
CA ASP A 130 -13.62 19.64 -24.36
C ASP A 130 -12.52 19.26 -25.36
N ALA A 131 -12.22 17.97 -25.55
CA ALA A 131 -11.19 17.54 -26.50
C ALA A 131 -11.47 18.00 -27.95
N GLN A 132 -12.73 18.27 -28.30
CA GLN A 132 -13.09 18.86 -29.60
C GLN A 132 -12.78 20.35 -29.70
N ARG A 133 -12.72 21.06 -28.57
CA ARG A 133 -12.39 22.49 -28.46
C ARG A 133 -10.90 22.74 -28.29
N ALA A 134 -10.13 21.68 -28.12
CA ALA A 134 -8.70 21.73 -27.91
C ALA A 134 -7.94 22.00 -29.21
N ALA A 135 -7.15 23.08 -29.20
CA ALA A 135 -6.18 23.38 -30.23
C ALA A 135 -4.76 23.17 -29.67
N PRO A 136 -3.80 22.66 -30.47
CA PRO A 136 -2.40 22.64 -30.06
C PRO A 136 -1.91 24.07 -29.84
N TYR A 137 -1.16 24.30 -28.76
CA TYR A 137 -0.55 25.59 -28.46
C TYR A 137 0.87 25.66 -29.08
N PRO A 138 1.26 26.76 -29.75
CA PRO A 138 2.53 26.84 -30.49
C PRO A 138 3.79 26.53 -29.68
N TYR A 139 3.78 26.79 -28.38
CA TYR A 139 4.93 26.55 -27.48
C TYR A 139 4.80 25.26 -26.65
N GLY A 140 3.91 24.35 -27.05
CA GLY A 140 3.67 23.07 -26.38
C GLY A 140 2.42 23.07 -25.52
N GLY A 141 1.75 21.93 -25.47
CA GLY A 141 0.48 21.74 -24.75
C GLY A 141 -0.74 22.02 -25.63
N TRP A 142 -1.87 22.26 -24.99
CA TRP A 142 -3.16 22.50 -25.65
C TRP A 142 -3.85 23.71 -25.02
N MET A 143 -4.53 24.49 -25.86
CA MET A 143 -5.42 25.56 -25.44
C MET A 143 -6.87 25.13 -25.65
N LEU A 144 -7.71 25.40 -24.66
CA LEU A 144 -9.16 25.34 -24.81
C LEU A 144 -9.65 26.78 -25.01
N SER A 145 -10.14 27.10 -26.21
CA SER A 145 -10.67 28.43 -26.49
C SER A 145 -11.99 28.63 -25.73
N GLY A 146 -11.97 29.58 -24.78
CA GLY A 146 -13.11 29.92 -23.94
C GLY A 146 -14.15 30.81 -24.61
N GLY A 147 -14.54 30.57 -25.87
CA GLY A 147 -15.55 31.41 -26.54
C GLY A 147 -15.29 32.93 -26.42
N LEU A 148 -16.26 33.69 -25.89
CA LEU A 148 -16.17 35.14 -25.62
C LEU A 148 -15.46 35.51 -24.30
N SER A 149 -14.94 34.54 -23.55
CA SER A 149 -14.22 34.77 -22.28
C SER A 149 -12.80 35.30 -22.53
N LEU A 150 -12.39 36.27 -21.71
CA LEU A 150 -11.09 36.95 -21.76
C LEU A 150 -9.91 36.09 -21.26
N SER A 151 -10.16 34.87 -20.77
CA SER A 151 -9.11 33.94 -20.33
C SER A 151 -9.30 32.55 -20.95
N SER A 152 -8.28 32.02 -21.63
CA SER A 152 -8.29 30.65 -22.16
C SER A 152 -7.61 29.67 -21.22
N THR A 153 -8.16 28.46 -21.11
CA THR A 153 -7.58 27.39 -20.31
C THR A 153 -6.42 26.75 -21.04
N TYR A 154 -5.28 26.61 -20.36
CA TYR A 154 -4.10 25.93 -20.86
C TYR A 154 -3.99 24.53 -20.25
N ILE A 155 -3.64 23.55 -21.07
CA ILE A 155 -3.35 22.18 -20.65
C ILE A 155 -1.88 21.90 -20.96
N PRO A 156 -1.06 21.62 -19.94
CA PRO A 156 0.38 21.51 -20.10
C PRO A 156 0.76 20.28 -20.93
N ASP A 157 1.98 20.30 -21.48
CA ASP A 157 2.63 19.13 -22.05
C ASP A 157 3.51 18.39 -21.03
N TRP A 158 4.14 17.30 -21.46
CA TRP A 158 5.00 16.50 -20.58
C TRP A 158 6.20 17.27 -20.04
N HIS A 159 6.83 18.10 -20.87
CA HIS A 159 7.99 18.88 -20.46
C HIS A 159 7.61 19.87 -19.35
N THR A 160 6.52 20.61 -19.54
CA THR A 160 6.04 21.58 -18.55
C THR A 160 5.66 20.88 -17.24
N VAL A 161 4.96 19.74 -17.30
CA VAL A 161 4.63 18.97 -16.09
C VAL A 161 5.87 18.53 -15.33
N LEU A 162 6.89 18.00 -16.01
CA LEU A 162 8.09 17.44 -15.37
C LEU A 162 9.07 18.51 -14.84
N THR A 163 8.95 19.76 -15.30
CA THR A 163 9.82 20.87 -14.90
C THR A 163 9.17 21.83 -13.90
N THR A 164 7.85 21.72 -13.72
CA THR A 164 7.09 22.60 -12.80
C THR A 164 7.06 22.06 -11.37
N TRP A 165 7.13 22.97 -10.41
CA TRP A 165 6.94 22.68 -9.00
C TRP A 165 5.46 22.43 -8.70
N LEU A 166 5.12 21.23 -8.21
CA LEU A 166 3.75 20.82 -7.84
C LEU A 166 2.69 21.21 -8.88
N PRO A 167 2.85 20.78 -10.15
CA PRO A 167 2.05 21.30 -11.26
C PRO A 167 0.55 21.12 -11.02
N ALA A 168 -0.21 22.19 -11.24
CA ALA A 168 -1.65 22.11 -11.41
C ALA A 168 -2.00 21.27 -12.66
N SER A 169 -3.20 20.70 -12.68
CA SER A 169 -3.69 19.94 -13.83
C SER A 169 -4.11 20.84 -15.01
N LEU A 170 -4.33 22.13 -14.75
CA LEU A 170 -4.65 23.18 -15.72
C LEU A 170 -3.81 24.41 -15.41
N GLY A 171 -3.52 25.19 -16.45
CA GLY A 171 -2.94 26.52 -16.37
C GLY A 171 -3.85 27.58 -17.01
N SER A 172 -3.39 28.82 -16.99
CA SER A 172 -4.03 29.96 -17.63
C SER A 172 -3.15 30.55 -18.73
N LEU A 173 -3.80 31.01 -19.80
CA LEU A 173 -3.19 31.88 -20.80
C LEU A 173 -3.63 33.32 -20.51
N ASP A 174 -2.64 34.21 -20.42
CA ASP A 174 -2.87 35.66 -20.36
C ASP A 174 -3.49 36.17 -21.67
N LEU A 175 -4.08 37.36 -21.63
CA LEU A 175 -4.70 38.07 -22.77
C LEU A 175 -3.76 38.20 -23.98
N SER A 176 -2.45 38.26 -23.72
CA SER A 176 -1.43 38.30 -24.75
C SER A 176 -1.22 36.97 -25.48
N PHE A 177 -1.73 35.86 -24.94
CA PHE A 177 -1.51 34.47 -25.41
C PHE A 177 -0.03 34.15 -25.67
N THR A 178 0.89 34.85 -25.00
CA THR A 178 2.33 34.71 -25.25
C THR A 178 2.99 33.71 -24.32
N GLN A 179 2.57 33.66 -23.05
CA GLN A 179 3.16 32.80 -22.03
C GLN A 179 2.07 32.04 -21.26
N PRO A 180 2.06 30.70 -21.30
CA PRO A 180 1.22 29.91 -20.42
C PRO A 180 1.76 29.97 -18.99
N SER A 181 0.86 30.18 -18.03
CA SER A 181 1.15 30.08 -16.61
C SER A 181 0.64 28.74 -16.09
N LEU A 182 1.52 27.95 -15.47
CA LEU A 182 1.15 26.72 -14.77
C LEU A 182 1.47 26.87 -13.29
N ASP A 183 0.45 27.13 -12.49
CA ASP A 183 0.60 27.39 -11.07
C ASP A 183 0.73 26.08 -10.27
N THR A 184 1.03 26.24 -8.98
CA THR A 184 0.97 25.14 -8.01
C THR A 184 -0.46 24.64 -7.86
N ASN A 185 -0.63 23.33 -7.73
CA ASN A 185 -1.92 22.71 -7.43
C ASN A 185 -2.43 23.13 -6.04
N LEU A 186 -3.39 24.05 -6.01
CA LEU A 186 -3.95 24.60 -4.77
C LEU A 186 -4.67 23.56 -3.91
N HIS A 187 -5.40 22.60 -4.50
CA HIS A 187 -6.08 21.55 -3.72
C HIS A 187 -5.06 20.62 -3.05
N LEU A 188 -3.94 20.33 -3.71
CA LEU A 188 -2.80 19.62 -3.11
C LEU A 188 -2.25 20.42 -1.92
N ALA A 189 -2.08 21.74 -2.07
CA ALA A 189 -1.57 22.59 -1.01
C ALA A 189 -2.50 22.68 0.20
N TRP A 190 -3.79 22.95 0.00
CA TRP A 190 -4.79 22.96 1.08
C TRP A 190 -4.90 21.59 1.74
N GLY A 191 -4.84 20.50 0.96
CA GLY A 191 -4.80 19.13 1.48
C GLY A 191 -3.59 18.89 2.39
N ALA A 192 -2.41 19.38 2.04
CA ALA A 192 -1.20 19.27 2.86
C ALA A 192 -1.34 20.03 4.19
N ILE A 193 -1.86 21.26 4.14
CA ILE A 193 -2.09 22.12 5.29
C ILE A 193 -3.12 21.50 6.24
N GLY A 194 -4.31 21.19 5.72
CA GLY A 194 -5.39 20.60 6.51
C GLY A 194 -4.96 19.28 7.16
N ALA A 195 -4.16 18.46 6.47
CA ALA A 195 -3.70 17.19 7.00
C ALA A 195 -2.56 17.31 8.02
N LEU A 196 -1.73 18.36 7.95
CA LEU A 196 -0.87 18.72 9.08
C LEU A 196 -1.71 18.95 10.33
N GLY A 197 -2.81 19.70 10.19
CA GLY A 197 -3.79 19.94 11.25
C GLY A 197 -4.45 18.68 11.79
N ALA A 198 -4.98 17.85 10.89
CA ALA A 198 -5.59 16.57 11.24
C ALA A 198 -4.60 15.64 11.95
N GLY A 199 -3.35 15.59 11.50
CA GLY A 199 -2.29 14.82 12.14
C GLY A 199 -1.96 15.31 13.55
N LEU A 200 -1.90 16.64 13.76
CA LEU A 200 -1.72 17.24 15.09
C LEU A 200 -2.90 16.97 16.02
N LEU A 201 -4.14 17.04 15.51
CA LEU A 201 -5.35 16.71 16.27
C LEU A 201 -5.40 15.24 16.70
N LEU A 202 -5.05 14.33 15.79
CA LEU A 202 -5.12 12.89 16.03
C LEU A 202 -3.96 12.38 16.91
N ARG A 203 -2.74 12.87 16.68
CA ARG A 203 -1.53 12.39 17.38
C ARG A 203 -1.17 13.20 18.63
N GLY A 204 -1.67 14.43 18.74
CA GLY A 204 -1.38 15.33 19.84
C GLY A 204 -1.91 14.83 21.18
N ARG A 205 -1.33 15.34 22.28
CA ARG A 205 -1.74 15.03 23.66
C ARG A 205 -2.29 16.29 24.33
N GLY A 206 -3.32 16.11 25.16
CA GLY A 206 -3.94 17.21 25.93
C GLY A 206 -4.45 18.34 25.04
N TRP A 207 -4.36 19.58 25.53
CA TRP A 207 -4.83 20.78 24.82
C TRP A 207 -4.01 21.10 23.56
N ARG A 208 -2.73 20.69 23.48
CA ARG A 208 -1.85 20.96 22.33
C ARG A 208 -2.38 20.36 21.02
N ARG A 209 -3.22 19.31 21.09
CA ARG A 209 -3.88 18.76 19.91
C ARG A 209 -4.78 19.78 19.20
N LEU A 210 -5.34 20.73 19.95
CA LEU A 210 -6.24 21.76 19.42
C LEU A 210 -5.51 22.76 18.51
N LEU A 211 -4.18 22.86 18.60
CA LEU A 211 -3.37 23.64 17.64
C LEU A 211 -3.54 23.15 16.20
N GLY A 212 -3.94 21.89 16.01
CA GLY A 212 -4.26 21.37 14.68
C GLY A 212 -5.52 21.97 14.05
N LEU A 213 -6.37 22.69 14.79
CA LEU A 213 -7.50 23.42 14.23
C LEU A 213 -7.05 24.65 13.43
N LEU A 214 -5.91 25.25 13.77
CA LEU A 214 -5.38 26.45 13.09
C LEU A 214 -5.10 26.20 11.59
N PRO A 215 -4.30 25.20 11.20
CA PRO A 215 -4.06 24.94 9.77
C PRO A 215 -5.34 24.46 9.05
N ILE A 216 -6.26 23.76 9.71
CA ILE A 216 -7.56 23.39 9.10
C ILE A 216 -8.37 24.65 8.79
N ALA A 217 -8.50 25.56 9.76
CA ALA A 217 -9.20 26.83 9.57
C ALA A 217 -8.51 27.70 8.50
N TYR A 218 -7.19 27.71 8.45
CA TYR A 218 -6.44 28.42 7.40
C TYR A 218 -6.72 27.85 6.01
N ALA A 219 -6.70 26.52 5.83
CA ALA A 219 -7.00 25.89 4.54
C ALA A 219 -8.42 26.27 4.06
N MET A 220 -9.41 26.20 4.96
CA MET A 220 -10.79 26.61 4.66
C MET A 220 -10.92 28.10 4.32
N GLY A 221 -10.29 28.96 5.11
CA GLY A 221 -10.33 30.42 4.93
C GLY A 221 -9.63 30.87 3.65
N HIS A 222 -8.46 30.30 3.35
CA HIS A 222 -7.74 30.60 2.11
C HIS A 222 -8.51 30.11 0.87
N HIS A 223 -9.06 28.90 0.92
CA HIS A 223 -9.87 28.38 -0.18
C HIS A 223 -11.14 29.23 -0.38
N THR A 224 -11.80 29.65 0.70
CA THR A 224 -12.92 30.61 0.67
C THR A 224 -12.52 31.91 -0.02
N LEU A 225 -11.39 32.49 0.33
CA LEU A 225 -10.92 33.75 -0.25
C LEU A 225 -10.62 33.60 -1.75
N VAL A 226 -9.96 32.53 -2.16
CA VAL A 226 -9.69 32.23 -3.59
C VAL A 226 -11.00 32.11 -4.37
N ASN A 227 -11.96 31.32 -3.89
CA ASN A 227 -13.24 31.15 -4.58
C ASN A 227 -14.04 32.45 -4.62
N TYR A 228 -14.02 33.23 -3.54
CA TYR A 228 -14.68 34.54 -3.48
C TYR A 228 -14.15 35.47 -4.59
N THR A 229 -12.82 35.58 -4.73
CA THR A 229 -12.20 36.43 -5.76
C THR A 229 -12.42 35.95 -7.19
N ARG A 230 -12.60 34.64 -7.41
CA ARG A 230 -12.92 34.08 -8.74
C ARG A 230 -14.40 34.22 -9.10
N SER A 231 -15.30 34.29 -8.12
CA SER A 231 -16.75 34.27 -8.33
C SER A 231 -17.38 35.63 -8.70
N ARG A 232 -16.63 36.74 -8.58
CA ARG A 232 -17.15 38.08 -8.88
C ARG A 232 -16.22 38.83 -9.84
N ASP A 233 -16.81 39.52 -10.82
CA ASP A 233 -16.22 40.68 -11.52
C ASP A 233 -15.97 41.88 -10.58
N ALA A 234 -16.21 41.71 -9.28
CA ALA A 234 -16.05 42.75 -8.28
C ALA A 234 -14.58 42.85 -7.92
N HIS A 235 -14.04 44.04 -8.13
CA HIS A 235 -12.74 44.44 -7.59
C HIS A 235 -12.77 44.15 -6.09
N PRO A 236 -12.00 43.17 -5.59
CA PRO A 236 -11.93 42.90 -4.17
C PRO A 236 -11.54 44.22 -3.48
N PRO A 237 -12.08 44.56 -2.28
CA PRO A 237 -11.54 45.67 -1.50
C PRO A 237 -10.01 45.62 -1.52
N GLY A 238 -9.30 46.74 -1.74
CA GLY A 238 -7.85 46.70 -2.02
C GLY A 238 -7.01 45.91 -0.99
N TRP A 239 -7.47 45.88 0.27
CA TRP A 239 -6.87 45.06 1.33
C TRP A 239 -7.03 43.54 1.12
N THR A 240 -8.16 43.07 0.57
CA THR A 240 -8.37 41.65 0.23
C THR A 240 -7.52 41.22 -0.96
N ALA A 241 -7.35 42.09 -1.97
CA ALA A 241 -6.49 41.80 -3.11
C ALA A 241 -5.02 41.72 -2.70
N SER A 242 -4.56 42.65 -1.85
CA SER A 242 -3.20 42.63 -1.29
C SER A 242 -2.96 41.40 -0.39
N LEU A 243 -3.91 41.09 0.52
CA LEU A 243 -3.82 39.93 1.38
C LEU A 243 -3.81 38.62 0.59
N LEU A 244 -4.65 38.51 -0.44
CA LEU A 244 -4.69 37.33 -1.30
C LEU A 244 -3.40 37.18 -2.12
N GLY A 245 -2.85 38.27 -2.69
CA GLY A 245 -1.59 38.22 -3.41
C GLY A 245 -0.46 37.64 -2.55
N THR A 246 -0.27 38.20 -1.34
CA THR A 246 0.74 37.68 -0.41
C THR A 246 0.46 36.25 0.06
N ALA A 247 -0.81 35.90 0.28
CA ALA A 247 -1.18 34.55 0.69
C ALA A 247 -0.98 33.52 -0.43
N ASN A 248 -1.27 33.87 -1.68
CA ASN A 248 -1.13 32.98 -2.83
C ASN A 248 0.35 32.68 -3.15
N ASP A 249 1.21 33.70 -3.03
CA ASP A 249 2.67 33.53 -3.15
C ASP A 249 3.20 32.57 -2.09
N LEU A 250 2.67 32.64 -0.86
CA LEU A 250 3.07 31.77 0.24
C LEU A 250 2.51 30.34 0.10
N VAL A 251 1.31 30.17 -0.45
CA VAL A 251 0.67 28.86 -0.61
C VAL A 251 1.46 27.93 -1.54
N THR A 252 2.14 28.47 -2.56
CA THR A 252 3.06 27.72 -3.43
C THR A 252 4.13 26.94 -2.66
N TYR A 253 4.67 27.53 -1.59
CA TYR A 253 5.71 26.93 -0.76
C TYR A 253 5.16 26.22 0.48
N THR A 254 3.89 26.42 0.80
CA THR A 254 3.29 25.90 2.03
C THR A 254 3.35 24.38 2.16
N PRO A 255 3.21 23.55 1.09
CA PRO A 255 3.43 22.11 1.19
C PRO A 255 4.81 21.73 1.73
N LEU A 256 5.86 22.47 1.32
CA LEU A 256 7.22 22.26 1.83
C LEU A 256 7.33 22.68 3.29
N ILE A 257 6.73 23.81 3.67
CA ILE A 257 6.73 24.29 5.06
C ILE A 257 6.03 23.27 5.96
N CYS A 258 4.83 22.81 5.58
CA CYS A 258 4.09 21.79 6.32
C CYS A 258 4.89 20.49 6.44
N LEU A 259 5.54 20.08 5.35
CA LEU A 259 6.37 18.88 5.33
C LEU A 259 7.62 19.03 6.21
N ALA A 260 8.29 20.19 6.17
CA ALA A 260 9.46 20.50 6.99
C ALA A 260 9.11 20.47 8.49
N ILE A 261 8.00 21.11 8.88
CA ILE A 261 7.48 21.07 10.25
C ILE A 261 7.21 19.61 10.67
N ALA A 262 6.50 18.86 9.82
CA ALA A 262 6.16 17.47 10.11
C ALA A 262 7.40 16.58 10.24
N MET A 263 8.36 16.74 9.33
CA MET A 263 9.62 15.99 9.32
C MET A 263 10.51 16.35 10.51
N ALA A 264 10.57 17.61 10.94
CA ALA A 264 11.33 18.02 12.11
C ALA A 264 10.77 17.37 13.39
N LEU A 265 9.44 17.37 13.55
CA LEU A 265 8.77 16.74 14.69
C LEU A 265 8.93 15.22 14.68
N ASP A 266 8.77 14.58 13.51
CA ASP A 266 8.96 13.14 13.36
C ASP A 266 10.42 12.74 13.56
N PHE A 267 11.39 13.52 13.08
CA PHE A 267 12.82 13.28 13.31
C PHE A 267 13.16 13.25 14.80
N ALA A 268 12.72 14.26 15.56
CA ALA A 268 12.93 14.31 17.00
C ALA A 268 12.26 13.14 17.74
N HIS A 269 11.15 12.61 17.21
CA HIS A 269 10.49 11.43 17.75
C HIS A 269 11.28 10.14 17.44
N LEU A 270 11.73 9.98 16.19
CA LEU A 270 12.51 8.82 15.76
C LEU A 270 13.86 8.72 16.49
N GLN A 271 14.56 9.84 16.71
CA GLN A 271 15.84 9.82 17.41
C GLN A 271 15.70 9.33 18.86
N ARG A 272 14.71 9.84 19.59
CA ARG A 272 14.41 9.36 20.96
C ARG A 272 14.02 7.89 20.99
N GLY A 273 13.21 7.43 20.02
CA GLY A 273 12.81 6.03 19.95
C GLY A 273 13.97 5.09 19.62
N LYS A 274 14.91 5.50 18.76
CA LYS A 274 16.12 4.73 18.45
C LYS A 274 17.01 4.52 19.68
N GLN A 275 17.17 5.55 20.52
CA GLN A 275 17.92 5.47 21.77
C GLN A 275 17.27 4.46 22.74
N ALA A 276 15.94 4.39 22.78
CA ALA A 276 15.21 3.50 23.67
C ALA A 276 15.15 2.03 23.19
N MET A 277 15.48 1.75 21.92
CA MET A 277 15.33 0.41 21.32
C MET A 277 16.59 0.03 20.52
N PRO A 278 17.71 -0.34 21.17
CA PRO A 278 18.95 -0.65 20.48
C PRO A 278 18.89 -1.93 19.62
N ALA A 279 17.96 -2.85 19.92
CA ALA A 279 17.81 -4.14 19.21
C ALA A 279 17.35 -4.00 17.76
N ILE A 280 16.71 -2.89 17.39
CA ILE A 280 16.21 -2.63 16.02
C ILE A 280 17.20 -1.83 15.15
N LEU A 281 18.35 -1.47 15.72
CA LEU A 281 19.44 -0.81 15.02
C LEU A 281 20.33 -1.86 14.33
N LEU A 282 21.00 -1.46 13.26
CA LEU A 282 22.06 -2.27 12.66
C LEU A 282 23.32 -2.21 13.54
N ASN A 283 24.18 -3.22 13.47
CA ASN A 283 25.43 -3.27 14.23
C ASN A 283 26.27 -2.01 14.06
N ALA A 284 26.42 -1.54 12.82
CA ALA A 284 27.17 -0.32 12.52
C ALA A 284 26.49 0.97 13.03
N GLU A 285 25.16 0.98 13.19
CA GLU A 285 24.45 2.10 13.82
C GLU A 285 24.67 2.10 15.35
N ARG A 286 24.80 0.92 15.98
CA ARG A 286 25.09 0.79 17.42
C ARG A 286 26.51 1.20 17.80
N THR A 287 27.49 0.92 16.94
CA THR A 287 28.91 1.20 17.20
C THR A 287 29.33 2.63 16.83
N GLY A 288 28.39 3.48 16.39
CA GLY A 288 28.66 4.89 16.08
C GLY A 288 29.44 5.11 14.79
N ASN A 289 29.47 4.13 13.87
CA ASN A 289 30.20 4.28 12.62
C ASN A 289 29.51 5.31 11.70
N ALA A 290 30.23 6.39 11.38
CA ALA A 290 29.72 7.58 10.68
C ALA A 290 29.76 7.50 9.14
N ALA A 291 30.12 6.34 8.56
CA ALA A 291 30.02 6.13 7.12
C ALA A 291 28.57 6.34 6.61
N ILE A 292 28.41 6.64 5.32
CA ILE A 292 27.12 6.74 4.61
C ILE A 292 26.16 5.68 5.16
N GLY A 293 25.09 6.14 5.84
CA GLY A 293 24.41 5.38 6.91
C GLY A 293 24.25 3.88 6.59
N PRO A 294 24.50 2.95 7.53
CA PRO A 294 24.71 1.52 7.24
C PRO A 294 23.68 0.86 6.31
N LEU A 295 22.42 1.29 6.42
CA LEU A 295 21.32 0.82 5.59
C LEU A 295 21.43 1.23 4.10
N THR A 296 21.99 2.41 3.83
CA THR A 296 22.27 2.89 2.46
C THR A 296 23.42 2.13 1.83
N THR A 297 24.47 1.84 2.60
CA THR A 297 25.58 0.99 2.16
C THR A 297 25.08 -0.40 1.75
N PHE A 298 24.25 -1.04 2.57
CA PHE A 298 23.60 -2.31 2.23
C PHE A 298 22.75 -2.21 0.94
N GLY A 299 21.98 -1.12 0.81
CA GLY A 299 21.10 -0.90 -0.34
C GLY A 299 21.83 -0.73 -1.67
N VAL A 300 23.01 -0.09 -1.67
CA VAL A 300 23.79 0.20 -2.90
C VAL A 300 24.77 -0.93 -3.24
N ARG A 301 25.29 -1.66 -2.24
CA ARG A 301 26.39 -2.61 -2.45
C ARG A 301 25.98 -3.98 -3.03
N CYS A 302 24.72 -4.39 -2.89
CA CYS A 302 24.28 -5.77 -3.12
C CYS A 302 23.10 -5.89 -4.11
N LEU A 303 23.08 -5.02 -5.13
CA LEU A 303 21.95 -4.79 -6.05
C LEU A 303 21.48 -6.04 -6.82
N PRO A 304 20.17 -6.10 -7.22
CA PRO A 304 19.15 -5.04 -7.12
C PRO A 304 18.17 -5.17 -5.93
N TRP A 305 18.12 -6.31 -5.26
CA TRP A 305 17.05 -6.61 -4.29
C TRP A 305 17.28 -5.95 -2.92
N THR A 306 18.52 -5.65 -2.54
CA THR A 306 18.85 -5.08 -1.22
C THR A 306 18.37 -3.66 -1.03
N ALA A 307 18.33 -2.84 -2.08
CA ALA A 307 17.70 -1.51 -2.03
C ALA A 307 16.22 -1.60 -1.64
N LEU A 308 15.48 -2.57 -2.19
CA LEU A 308 14.08 -2.80 -1.85
C LEU A 308 13.91 -3.31 -0.42
N ILE A 309 14.79 -4.20 0.04
CA ILE A 309 14.81 -4.68 1.43
C ILE A 309 15.06 -3.50 2.38
N ALA A 310 16.09 -2.70 2.10
CA ALA A 310 16.47 -1.53 2.90
C ALA A 310 15.30 -0.54 3.04
N LEU A 311 14.64 -0.21 1.93
CA LEU A 311 13.49 0.68 1.92
C LEU A 311 12.28 0.11 2.68
N ARG A 312 12.03 -1.21 2.59
CA ARG A 312 10.93 -1.86 3.32
C ARG A 312 11.22 -1.93 4.82
N PHE A 313 12.44 -2.29 5.20
CA PHE A 313 12.91 -2.31 6.58
C PHE A 313 12.84 -0.91 7.22
N ALA A 314 13.36 0.13 6.54
CA ALA A 314 13.32 1.50 7.04
C ALA A 314 11.90 1.95 7.41
N ARG A 315 10.93 1.60 6.57
CA ARG A 315 9.51 1.94 6.77
C ARG A 315 8.87 1.18 7.92
N MET A 316 9.11 -0.13 8.02
CA MET A 316 8.64 -0.93 9.16
C MET A 316 9.23 -0.41 10.48
N ARG A 317 10.53 -0.14 10.50
CA ARG A 317 11.23 0.42 11.65
C ARG A 317 10.65 1.76 12.07
N ARG A 318 10.38 2.67 11.14
CA ARG A 318 9.71 3.95 11.43
C ARG A 318 8.29 3.75 12.00
N SER A 319 7.53 2.80 11.45
CA SER A 319 6.18 2.47 11.94
C SER A 319 6.20 2.04 13.42
N LEU A 320 7.17 1.19 13.78
CA LEU A 320 7.39 0.78 15.17
C LEU A 320 7.77 1.98 16.06
N LEU A 321 8.75 2.77 15.63
CA LEU A 321 9.26 3.92 16.39
C LEU A 321 8.20 5.00 16.62
N TYR A 322 7.31 5.26 15.66
CA TYR A 322 6.21 6.20 15.84
C TYR A 322 5.21 5.76 16.91
N ALA A 323 4.98 4.45 17.02
CA ALA A 323 4.06 3.88 18.00
C ALA A 323 4.68 3.71 19.39
N ALA A 324 6.02 3.65 19.48
CA ALA A 324 6.76 3.55 20.72
C ALA A 324 6.37 4.66 21.71
N GLY A 325 6.08 4.30 22.96
CA GLY A 325 5.67 5.23 24.02
C GLY A 325 4.26 5.83 23.85
N ARG A 326 3.49 5.38 22.85
CA ARG A 326 2.08 5.76 22.62
C ARG A 326 1.14 4.57 22.56
N THR A 327 1.67 3.37 22.41
CA THR A 327 0.93 2.10 22.39
C THR A 327 1.51 1.18 23.44
N ASP A 328 0.67 0.32 23.99
CA ASP A 328 1.01 -0.78 24.88
C ASP A 328 2.13 -1.68 24.27
N PRO A 329 3.24 -1.93 25.00
CA PRO A 329 4.34 -2.78 24.53
C PRO A 329 3.91 -4.15 24.01
N ASP A 330 2.95 -4.81 24.67
CA ASP A 330 2.49 -6.15 24.31
C ASP A 330 1.90 -6.19 22.90
N ARG A 331 1.24 -5.10 22.48
CA ARG A 331 0.66 -4.97 21.13
C ARG A 331 1.71 -4.71 20.05
N LEU A 332 2.89 -4.21 20.44
CA LEU A 332 3.99 -3.92 19.53
C LEU A 332 5.00 -5.06 19.46
N GLU A 333 4.96 -6.02 20.39
CA GLU A 333 6.00 -7.04 20.54
C GLU A 333 6.24 -7.85 19.24
N ALA A 334 5.18 -8.30 18.57
CA ALA A 334 5.33 -9.03 17.30
C ALA A 334 5.98 -8.17 16.20
N LEU A 335 5.73 -6.85 16.19
CA LEU A 335 6.38 -5.92 15.25
C LEU A 335 7.83 -5.64 15.66
N HIS A 336 8.10 -5.49 16.95
CA HIS A 336 9.44 -5.30 17.50
C HIS A 336 10.34 -6.49 17.16
N GLN A 337 9.91 -7.71 17.48
CA GLN A 337 10.64 -8.95 17.16
C GLN A 337 10.92 -9.09 15.66
N ALA A 338 9.94 -8.78 14.81
CA ALA A 338 10.12 -8.83 13.36
C ALA A 338 11.16 -7.81 12.88
N VAL A 339 11.12 -6.57 13.37
CA VAL A 339 12.10 -5.54 12.99
C VAL A 339 13.50 -5.91 13.49
N ALA A 340 13.65 -6.41 14.72
CA ALA A 340 14.94 -6.86 15.26
C ALA A 340 15.51 -8.06 14.47
N SER A 341 14.67 -9.06 14.17
CA SER A 341 15.00 -10.21 13.32
C SER A 341 15.47 -9.79 11.92
N ILE A 342 14.78 -8.82 11.31
CA ILE A 342 15.19 -8.29 9.99
C ILE A 342 16.53 -7.54 10.10
N ALA A 343 16.73 -6.73 11.15
CA ALA A 343 18.00 -6.02 11.37
C ALA A 343 19.17 -7.01 11.47
N GLY A 344 19.04 -8.06 12.28
CA GLY A 344 20.06 -9.11 12.41
C GLY A 344 20.37 -9.82 11.09
N ARG A 345 19.36 -10.11 10.26
CA ARG A 345 19.58 -10.69 8.93
C ARG A 345 20.22 -9.72 7.95
N ILE A 346 19.93 -8.42 8.03
CA ILE A 346 20.62 -7.41 7.21
C ILE A 346 22.09 -7.35 7.60
N ASP A 347 22.40 -7.33 8.90
CA ASP A 347 23.79 -7.34 9.40
C ASP A 347 24.54 -8.60 8.92
N ALA A 348 23.90 -9.77 8.99
CA ALA A 348 24.47 -11.03 8.49
C ALA A 348 24.71 -11.02 6.96
N ALA A 349 23.78 -10.44 6.20
CA ALA A 349 23.82 -10.41 4.74
C ALA A 349 24.55 -9.18 4.15
N ASN A 350 25.34 -8.44 4.94
CA ASN A 350 25.96 -7.18 4.52
C ASN A 350 27.27 -7.36 3.71
N HIS A 351 27.63 -8.60 3.33
CA HIS A 351 28.82 -8.90 2.52
C HIS A 351 28.44 -9.20 1.06
N ALA A 352 29.26 -8.77 0.10
CA ALA A 352 28.92 -8.89 -1.32
C ALA A 352 28.95 -10.34 -1.84
N GLY A 353 29.80 -11.20 -1.26
CA GLY A 353 29.92 -12.63 -1.64
C GLY A 353 28.69 -13.46 -1.28
N ASP A 354 27.81 -12.94 -0.44
CA ASP A 354 26.60 -13.60 0.01
C ASP A 354 25.47 -13.57 -1.04
N TRP A 355 25.45 -12.57 -1.93
CA TRP A 355 24.35 -12.32 -2.87
C TRP A 355 24.57 -12.96 -4.26
N ASP A 356 24.82 -14.26 -4.31
CA ASP A 356 24.93 -14.99 -5.58
C ASP A 356 23.57 -15.13 -6.29
N THR A 357 23.45 -14.48 -7.46
CA THR A 357 22.25 -14.49 -8.30
C THR A 357 21.84 -15.90 -8.78
N ALA A 358 22.80 -16.81 -8.98
CA ALA A 358 22.51 -18.18 -9.41
C ALA A 358 21.85 -18.97 -8.28
N ARG A 359 22.42 -18.94 -7.07
CA ARG A 359 21.82 -19.50 -5.85
C ARG A 359 20.44 -18.93 -5.58
N ILE A 360 20.29 -17.61 -5.64
CA ILE A 360 18.98 -16.93 -5.44
C ILE A 360 17.95 -17.43 -6.44
N ARG A 361 18.31 -17.54 -7.73
CA ARG A 361 17.40 -18.03 -8.77
C ARG A 361 16.99 -19.48 -8.54
N THR A 362 17.91 -20.35 -8.14
CA THR A 362 17.63 -21.77 -7.85
C THR A 362 16.67 -21.91 -6.67
N GLN A 363 16.88 -21.14 -5.60
CA GLN A 363 16.00 -21.17 -4.44
C GLN A 363 14.64 -20.53 -4.70
N LEU A 364 14.58 -19.42 -5.47
CA LEU A 364 13.30 -18.85 -5.92
C LEU A 364 12.48 -19.84 -6.76
N LYS A 365 13.13 -20.69 -7.58
CA LYS A 365 12.46 -21.77 -8.33
C LYS A 365 11.92 -22.87 -7.42
N ALA A 366 12.59 -23.15 -6.30
CA ALA A 366 12.13 -24.13 -5.31
C ALA A 366 10.88 -23.65 -4.55
N ILE A 367 10.67 -22.34 -4.47
CA ILE A 367 9.48 -21.74 -3.84
C ILE A 367 8.31 -21.83 -4.82
N ARG A 368 7.50 -22.89 -4.66
CA ARG A 368 6.29 -23.06 -5.46
C ARG A 368 5.26 -21.98 -5.11
N PRO A 369 4.70 -21.25 -6.09
CA PRO A 369 3.56 -20.39 -5.82
C PRO A 369 2.38 -21.25 -5.35
N SER A 370 1.84 -20.92 -4.19
CA SER A 370 0.75 -21.64 -3.49
C SER A 370 -0.58 -21.77 -4.24
N ALA A 371 -0.72 -21.14 -5.42
CA ALA A 371 -1.93 -21.27 -6.23
C ALA A 371 -1.57 -21.23 -7.73
N PRO A 372 -2.14 -22.13 -8.55
CA PRO A 372 -1.86 -22.17 -9.98
C PRO A 372 -2.27 -20.86 -10.65
N TRP A 373 -1.42 -20.35 -11.55
CA TRP A 373 -1.64 -19.12 -12.34
C TRP A 373 -3.03 -19.07 -12.98
N ARG A 374 -3.55 -20.24 -13.40
CA ARG A 374 -4.91 -20.41 -13.95
C ARG A 374 -6.04 -19.93 -13.03
N ARG A 375 -5.89 -20.00 -11.70
CA ARG A 375 -6.87 -19.45 -10.73
C ARG A 375 -6.72 -17.94 -10.51
N ARG A 376 -5.57 -17.35 -10.84
CA ARG A 376 -5.25 -15.93 -10.60
C ARG A 376 -5.55 -15.04 -11.81
N TRP A 377 -5.38 -15.58 -13.02
CA TRP A 377 -5.58 -14.87 -14.27
C TRP A 377 -6.95 -14.17 -14.39
N PRO A 378 -8.09 -14.82 -14.08
CA PRO A 378 -9.39 -14.16 -14.22
C PRO A 378 -9.53 -12.93 -13.32
N LEU A 379 -9.02 -12.97 -12.09
CA LEU A 379 -9.06 -11.85 -11.14
C LEU A 379 -8.25 -10.64 -11.62
N LEU A 380 -7.24 -10.86 -12.46
CA LEU A 380 -6.43 -9.80 -13.05
C LEU A 380 -7.03 -9.32 -14.37
N ALA A 381 -7.49 -10.24 -15.23
CA ALA A 381 -7.99 -9.94 -16.57
C ALA A 381 -9.36 -9.22 -16.57
N ILE A 382 -10.29 -9.61 -15.70
CA ILE A 382 -11.63 -8.99 -15.60
C ILE A 382 -11.56 -7.45 -15.46
N PRO A 383 -10.76 -6.88 -14.54
CA PRO A 383 -10.58 -5.43 -14.45
C PRO A 383 -10.09 -4.78 -15.75
N PHE A 384 -9.10 -5.36 -16.45
CA PHE A 384 -8.61 -4.81 -17.73
C PHE A 384 -9.72 -4.77 -18.78
N VAL A 385 -10.52 -5.84 -18.87
CA VAL A 385 -11.65 -5.92 -19.79
C VAL A 385 -12.68 -4.86 -19.42
N LEU A 386 -13.05 -4.75 -18.14
CA LEU A 386 -14.01 -3.75 -17.67
C LEU A 386 -13.54 -2.31 -17.94
N MET A 387 -12.24 -2.02 -17.81
CA MET A 387 -11.66 -0.71 -18.11
C MET A 387 -11.65 -0.34 -19.58
N ALA A 388 -11.61 -1.31 -20.48
CA ALA A 388 -11.25 -1.06 -21.87
C ALA A 388 -12.10 0.04 -22.53
N PRO A 389 -13.45 0.05 -22.40
CA PRO A 389 -14.26 1.14 -22.97
C PRO A 389 -13.96 2.50 -22.35
N SER A 390 -13.62 2.54 -21.06
CA SER A 390 -13.29 3.80 -20.36
C SER A 390 -11.93 4.33 -20.74
N LEU A 391 -10.93 3.46 -20.95
CA LEU A 391 -9.62 3.85 -21.46
C LEU A 391 -9.72 4.33 -22.91
N LEU A 392 -10.49 3.62 -23.74
CA LEU A 392 -10.76 4.03 -25.10
C LEU A 392 -11.46 5.40 -25.15
N PHE A 393 -12.45 5.63 -24.28
CA PHE A 393 -13.18 6.88 -24.23
C PHE A 393 -12.36 8.05 -23.65
N LEU A 394 -11.77 7.87 -22.46
CA LEU A 394 -11.17 8.95 -21.67
C LEU A 394 -9.69 9.19 -21.94
N VAL A 395 -8.95 8.14 -22.27
CA VAL A 395 -7.51 8.26 -22.51
C VAL A 395 -7.29 8.43 -24.00
N ILE A 396 -7.67 7.43 -24.79
CA ILE A 396 -7.44 7.42 -26.22
C ILE A 396 -8.33 8.46 -26.90
N GLY A 397 -9.62 8.56 -26.56
CA GLY A 397 -10.55 9.53 -27.15
C GLY A 397 -10.27 10.99 -26.82
N SER A 398 -9.42 11.28 -25.82
CA SER A 398 -9.08 12.65 -25.39
C SER A 398 -8.03 13.37 -26.25
N PHE A 399 -7.64 12.78 -27.38
CA PHE A 399 -6.73 13.41 -28.34
C PHE A 399 -7.50 13.86 -29.58
N THR A 400 -7.07 14.99 -30.15
CA THR A 400 -7.67 15.56 -31.37
C THR A 400 -7.67 14.56 -32.53
N ALA A 401 -6.60 13.76 -32.66
CA ALA A 401 -6.44 12.72 -33.67
C ALA A 401 -7.48 11.57 -33.57
N THR A 402 -8.00 11.32 -32.37
CA THR A 402 -8.88 10.19 -32.04
C THR A 402 -10.26 10.65 -31.54
N LYS A 403 -10.62 11.93 -31.77
CA LYS A 403 -11.89 12.53 -31.37
C LYS A 403 -13.14 11.76 -31.87
N ALA A 404 -13.01 11.03 -32.97
CA ALA A 404 -14.07 10.16 -33.49
C ALA A 404 -14.46 9.05 -32.49
N LEU A 405 -13.50 8.56 -31.70
CA LEU A 405 -13.73 7.56 -30.66
C LEU A 405 -14.55 8.15 -29.50
N GLN A 406 -14.24 9.38 -29.08
CA GLN A 406 -15.03 10.10 -28.08
C GLN A 406 -16.46 10.38 -28.59
N LYS A 407 -16.60 10.73 -29.87
CA LYS A 407 -17.91 10.89 -30.53
C LYS A 407 -18.71 9.58 -30.57
N HIS A 408 -18.06 8.46 -30.86
CA HIS A 408 -18.71 7.14 -30.88
C HIS A 408 -19.26 6.75 -29.50
N PHE A 409 -18.53 7.00 -28.43
CA PHE A 409 -19.01 6.71 -27.06
C PHE A 409 -20.10 7.65 -26.56
N THR A 410 -20.31 8.78 -27.22
CA THR A 410 -21.34 9.78 -26.89
C THR A 410 -22.55 9.72 -27.83
N THR A 411 -22.52 8.94 -28.90
CA THR A 411 -23.58 8.83 -29.91
C THR A 411 -23.83 7.37 -30.33
N GLY A 412 -25.00 7.06 -30.91
CA GLY A 412 -25.31 5.70 -31.37
C GLY A 412 -25.31 4.65 -30.25
N ASP A 413 -24.58 3.55 -30.43
CA ASP A 413 -24.54 2.42 -29.49
C ASP A 413 -23.44 2.52 -28.40
N GLY A 414 -22.43 3.36 -28.59
CA GLY A 414 -21.34 3.53 -27.61
C GLY A 414 -21.80 3.90 -26.19
N PRO A 415 -22.82 4.77 -26.01
CA PRO A 415 -23.40 5.04 -24.71
C PRO A 415 -24.02 3.80 -24.03
N ARG A 416 -24.67 2.91 -24.80
CA ARG A 416 -25.22 1.64 -24.28
C ARG A 416 -24.10 0.71 -23.84
N LEU A 417 -23.00 0.67 -24.60
CA LEU A 417 -21.81 -0.11 -24.25
C LEU A 417 -21.21 0.37 -22.93
N LEU A 418 -20.99 1.67 -22.75
CA LEU A 418 -20.49 2.23 -21.48
C LEU A 418 -21.42 1.93 -20.31
N MET A 419 -22.73 1.98 -20.52
CA MET A 419 -23.72 1.65 -19.49
C MET A 419 -23.63 0.19 -19.03
N TRP A 420 -23.57 -0.77 -19.95
CA TRP A 420 -23.44 -2.20 -19.61
C TRP A 420 -22.13 -2.50 -18.88
N PHE A 421 -21.03 -1.89 -19.32
CA PHE A 421 -19.74 -1.97 -18.63
C PHE A 421 -19.76 -1.27 -17.27
N GLY A 422 -20.55 -0.20 -17.11
CA GLY A 422 -20.79 0.46 -15.82
C GLY A 422 -21.54 -0.44 -14.85
N ILE A 423 -22.59 -1.13 -15.30
CA ILE A 423 -23.34 -2.11 -14.50
C ILE A 423 -22.43 -3.29 -14.10
N ALA A 424 -21.68 -3.84 -15.04
CA ALA A 424 -20.74 -4.92 -14.77
C ALA A 424 -19.62 -4.48 -13.81
N GLY A 425 -19.13 -3.25 -13.97
CA GLY A 425 -18.20 -2.59 -13.05
C GLY A 425 -18.77 -2.48 -11.64
N LEU A 426 -20.01 -2.01 -11.49
CA LEU A 426 -20.69 -1.89 -10.20
C LEU A 426 -20.88 -3.25 -9.53
N ALA A 427 -21.32 -4.26 -10.27
CA ALA A 427 -21.43 -5.63 -9.75
C ALA A 427 -20.06 -6.15 -9.26
N TRP A 428 -19.00 -5.89 -10.02
CA TRP A 428 -17.64 -6.21 -9.61
C TRP A 428 -17.20 -5.45 -8.36
N ALA A 429 -17.54 -4.16 -8.25
CA ALA A 429 -17.26 -3.33 -7.09
C ALA A 429 -17.87 -3.89 -5.81
N ILE A 430 -19.13 -4.33 -5.89
CA ILE A 430 -19.86 -4.95 -4.78
C ILE A 430 -19.17 -6.24 -4.34
N ILE A 431 -18.76 -7.09 -5.29
CA ILE A 431 -18.00 -8.31 -5.00
C ILE A 431 -16.69 -7.97 -4.29
N GLN A 432 -15.95 -6.98 -4.79
CA GLN A 432 -14.71 -6.51 -4.14
C GLN A 432 -14.97 -6.02 -2.73
N LEU A 433 -15.98 -5.18 -2.53
CA LEU A 433 -16.35 -4.66 -1.21
C LEU A 433 -16.67 -5.80 -0.22
N VAL A 434 -17.42 -6.82 -0.65
CA VAL A 434 -17.71 -8.01 0.18
C VAL A 434 -16.42 -8.76 0.55
N LEU A 435 -15.51 -8.97 -0.41
CA LEU A 435 -14.22 -9.62 -0.13
C LEU A 435 -13.38 -8.81 0.86
N MET A 436 -13.38 -7.49 0.74
CA MET A 436 -12.66 -6.58 1.63
C MET A 436 -13.25 -6.55 3.04
N LEU A 437 -14.57 -6.56 3.16
CA LEU A 437 -15.26 -6.67 4.45
C LEU A 437 -14.97 -8.02 5.13
N ARG A 438 -14.90 -9.12 4.37
CA ARG A 438 -14.47 -10.43 4.90
C ARG A 438 -13.02 -10.42 5.38
N ALA A 439 -12.14 -9.72 4.66
CA ALA A 439 -10.72 -9.56 5.02
C ALA A 439 -10.48 -8.54 6.15
N TRP A 440 -11.52 -7.84 6.63
CA TRP A 440 -11.38 -6.78 7.63
C TRP A 440 -10.79 -7.27 8.94
N ARG A 441 -11.35 -8.35 9.50
CA ARG A 441 -10.89 -8.90 10.79
C ARG A 441 -9.46 -9.43 10.70
N THR A 442 -9.11 -10.12 9.62
CA THR A 442 -7.77 -10.69 9.44
C THR A 442 -6.72 -9.61 9.27
N THR A 443 -7.02 -8.55 8.52
CA THR A 443 -6.13 -7.40 8.32
C THR A 443 -6.02 -6.54 9.58
N ALA A 444 -7.10 -6.41 10.35
CA ALA A 444 -7.07 -5.70 11.63
C ALA A 444 -6.15 -6.36 12.67
N ARG A 445 -6.01 -7.69 12.64
CA ARG A 445 -5.11 -8.46 13.51
C ARG A 445 -3.62 -8.37 13.14
N GLN A 446 -3.28 -7.89 11.95
CA GLN A 446 -1.88 -7.73 11.56
C GLN A 446 -1.20 -6.64 12.42
N PRO A 447 0.01 -6.87 12.95
CA PRO A 447 0.70 -5.87 13.78
C PRO A 447 1.05 -4.57 13.06
N LEU A 448 1.27 -4.63 11.74
CA LEU A 448 1.53 -3.45 10.92
C LEU A 448 0.23 -2.70 10.58
N ALA A 449 0.25 -1.36 10.68
CA ALA A 449 -0.90 -0.50 10.41
C ALA A 449 -1.23 -0.34 8.92
N GLU A 450 -0.21 -0.27 8.07
CA GLU A 450 -0.36 0.06 6.64
C GLU A 450 -1.38 -0.83 5.91
N PRO A 451 -1.39 -2.18 6.06
CA PRO A 451 -2.39 -3.03 5.42
C PRO A 451 -3.84 -2.66 5.80
N GLN A 452 -4.07 -2.30 7.07
CA GLN A 452 -5.38 -1.87 7.53
C GLN A 452 -5.75 -0.48 7.00
N ALA A 453 -4.79 0.43 6.91
CA ALA A 453 -5.00 1.75 6.29
C ALA A 453 -5.37 1.60 4.81
N VAL A 454 -4.64 0.78 4.05
CA VAL A 454 -4.92 0.47 2.63
C VAL A 454 -6.33 -0.11 2.48
N LEU A 455 -6.72 -1.06 3.34
CA LEU A 455 -8.07 -1.63 3.32
C LEU A 455 -9.15 -0.56 3.50
N ARG A 456 -8.98 0.34 4.48
CA ARG A 456 -9.93 1.44 4.75
C ARG A 456 -10.03 2.41 3.58
N LEU A 457 -8.89 2.86 3.06
CA LEU A 457 -8.82 3.78 1.93
C LEU A 457 -9.53 3.20 0.70
N ARG A 458 -9.33 1.91 0.41
CA ARG A 458 -10.03 1.25 -0.70
C ARG A 458 -11.51 1.05 -0.47
N VAL A 459 -11.95 0.72 0.75
CA VAL A 459 -13.39 0.67 1.06
C VAL A 459 -14.00 2.04 0.78
N PHE A 460 -13.32 3.12 1.18
CA PHE A 460 -13.76 4.48 0.91
C PHE A 460 -13.85 4.78 -0.59
N THR A 461 -12.81 4.46 -1.38
CA THR A 461 -12.82 4.58 -2.85
C THR A 461 -13.95 3.75 -3.48
N ALA A 462 -14.13 2.49 -3.05
CA ALA A 462 -15.13 1.59 -3.61
C ALA A 462 -16.56 2.07 -3.33
N VAL A 463 -16.82 2.56 -2.11
CA VAL A 463 -18.13 3.12 -1.73
C VAL A 463 -18.43 4.37 -2.53
N GLY A 464 -17.50 5.34 -2.60
CA GLY A 464 -17.72 6.57 -3.36
C GLY A 464 -17.87 6.32 -4.87
N ALA A 465 -17.05 5.43 -5.45
CA ALA A 465 -17.21 5.01 -6.84
C ALA A 465 -18.57 4.34 -7.09
N SER A 466 -18.98 3.41 -6.23
CA SER A 466 -20.26 2.71 -6.38
C SER A 466 -21.46 3.64 -6.22
N ALA A 467 -21.41 4.58 -5.26
CA ALA A 467 -22.45 5.58 -5.05
C ALA A 467 -22.61 6.47 -6.27
N THR A 468 -21.50 6.91 -6.86
CA THR A 468 -21.50 7.72 -8.08
C THR A 468 -22.09 6.95 -9.25
N THR A 469 -21.59 5.74 -9.55
CA THR A 469 -22.13 4.93 -10.65
C THR A 469 -23.62 4.65 -10.45
N GLY A 470 -24.03 4.29 -9.23
CA GLY A 470 -25.43 4.03 -8.90
C GLY A 470 -26.32 5.25 -9.13
N LEU A 471 -25.91 6.43 -8.66
CA LEU A 471 -26.65 7.67 -8.85
C LEU A 471 -26.77 8.05 -10.33
N LEU A 472 -25.67 7.92 -11.09
CA LEU A 472 -25.63 8.18 -12.52
C LEU A 472 -26.59 7.24 -13.29
N LEU A 473 -26.52 5.93 -13.01
CA LEU A 473 -27.44 4.95 -13.62
C LEU A 473 -28.89 5.23 -13.25
N PHE A 474 -29.16 5.61 -12.00
CA PHE A 474 -30.52 5.95 -11.54
C PHE A 474 -31.06 7.22 -12.21
N ALA A 475 -30.24 8.26 -12.32
CA ALA A 475 -30.61 9.50 -13.01
C ALA A 475 -30.96 9.22 -14.49
N ARG A 476 -30.20 8.33 -15.15
CA ARG A 476 -30.49 7.90 -16.52
C ARG A 476 -31.83 7.17 -16.64
N TYR A 477 -32.12 6.28 -15.69
CA TYR A 477 -33.37 5.52 -15.66
C TYR A 477 -34.59 6.44 -15.52
N GLN A 478 -34.49 7.51 -14.73
CA GLN A 478 -35.58 8.47 -14.56
C GLN A 478 -35.83 9.39 -15.77
N GLY A 479 -34.94 9.39 -16.77
CA GLY A 479 -35.17 10.11 -18.03
C GLY A 479 -35.32 11.63 -17.92
N ARG A 480 -34.88 12.27 -16.83
CA ARG A 480 -35.01 13.72 -16.63
C ARG A 480 -33.83 14.48 -17.27
N PRO A 481 -34.04 15.27 -18.34
CA PRO A 481 -33.06 16.28 -18.72
C PRO A 481 -33.15 17.45 -17.74
N LEU A 482 -32.10 17.69 -16.96
CA LEU A 482 -31.99 18.88 -16.13
C LEU A 482 -31.62 20.07 -17.03
N ASN A 483 -32.55 20.64 -17.78
CA ASN A 483 -32.24 21.77 -18.66
C ASN A 483 -31.93 23.04 -17.85
N GLY A 484 -30.67 23.46 -17.86
CA GLY A 484 -30.24 24.76 -17.33
C GLY A 484 -28.79 25.01 -17.70
N ALA A 485 -28.54 25.96 -18.61
CA ALA A 485 -27.20 26.44 -18.94
C ALA A 485 -26.71 27.34 -17.79
N VAL A 486 -25.62 26.94 -17.15
CA VAL A 486 -25.02 27.69 -16.04
C VAL A 486 -23.51 27.70 -16.25
N THR A 487 -22.92 28.88 -16.33
CA THR A 487 -21.48 29.09 -16.49
C THR A 487 -20.83 29.30 -15.12
N GLY A 488 -19.93 28.40 -14.71
CA GLY A 488 -19.10 28.51 -13.50
C GLY A 488 -18.60 27.14 -13.01
N SER A 489 -17.49 27.07 -12.26
CA SER A 489 -16.87 25.79 -11.82
C SER A 489 -17.82 24.84 -11.06
N PHE A 490 -18.88 25.38 -10.45
CA PHE A 490 -19.91 24.62 -9.74
C PHE A 490 -21.00 24.02 -10.64
N SER A 491 -21.15 24.48 -11.88
CA SER A 491 -22.18 23.98 -12.79
C SER A 491 -21.89 22.58 -13.33
N MET A 492 -20.71 22.02 -13.09
CA MET A 492 -20.26 20.80 -13.74
C MET A 492 -20.77 19.52 -13.13
N LEU A 493 -21.13 19.44 -11.84
CA LEU A 493 -21.79 18.24 -11.33
C LEU A 493 -23.27 18.15 -11.76
N LEU A 494 -23.90 19.30 -11.98
CA LEU A 494 -25.28 19.40 -12.45
C LEU A 494 -25.33 19.23 -13.99
N ALA A 495 -24.39 19.82 -14.72
CA ALA A 495 -24.13 19.51 -16.12
C ALA A 495 -23.65 18.05 -16.29
N ALA A 496 -23.01 17.47 -15.26
CA ALA A 496 -22.61 16.06 -15.22
C ALA A 496 -23.78 15.10 -15.41
N LEU A 497 -24.96 15.54 -14.98
CA LEU A 497 -26.20 14.81 -15.04
C LEU A 497 -26.99 15.09 -16.33
N GLN A 498 -26.56 16.02 -17.19
CA GLN A 498 -27.30 16.47 -18.41
C GLN A 498 -27.03 15.63 -19.68
N ASN A 499 -26.88 14.31 -19.55
CA ASN A 499 -26.81 13.29 -20.62
C ASN A 499 -25.43 12.93 -21.21
N LEU A 500 -24.48 13.85 -21.45
CA LEU A 500 -23.17 13.50 -22.06
C LEU A 500 -22.06 13.21 -21.04
N GLU A 501 -22.09 13.95 -19.94
CA GLU A 501 -21.15 13.81 -18.83
C GLU A 501 -21.49 12.60 -17.91
N LEU A 502 -22.70 12.07 -18.04
CA LEU A 502 -23.13 10.79 -17.46
C LEU A 502 -22.18 9.64 -17.87
N TYR A 503 -21.81 9.61 -19.15
CA TYR A 503 -20.95 8.57 -19.73
C TYR A 503 -19.47 8.76 -19.33
N ALA A 504 -19.06 10.01 -19.13
CA ALA A 504 -17.80 10.39 -18.51
C ALA A 504 -17.72 9.96 -17.04
N GLY A 505 -18.77 10.21 -16.24
CA GLY A 505 -18.86 9.76 -14.86
C GLY A 505 -18.87 8.24 -14.73
N ILE A 506 -19.56 7.53 -15.63
CA ILE A 506 -19.54 6.06 -15.73
C ILE A 506 -18.13 5.56 -16.09
N ALA A 507 -17.46 6.18 -17.08
CA ALA A 507 -16.12 5.80 -17.48
C ALA A 507 -15.07 6.07 -16.39
N LEU A 508 -15.19 7.19 -15.67
CA LEU A 508 -14.33 7.53 -14.53
C LEU A 508 -14.55 6.54 -13.37
N THR A 509 -15.79 6.14 -13.11
CA THR A 509 -16.05 5.14 -12.07
C THR A 509 -15.58 3.75 -12.46
N ILE A 510 -15.71 3.33 -13.71
CA ILE A 510 -15.10 2.08 -14.20
C ILE A 510 -13.57 2.12 -14.02
N LEU A 511 -12.93 3.26 -14.28
CA LEU A 511 -11.50 3.47 -14.06
C LEU A 511 -11.13 3.38 -12.56
N ALA A 512 -11.95 3.97 -11.68
CA ALA A 512 -11.84 3.86 -10.22
C ALA A 512 -11.89 2.41 -9.75
N LEU A 513 -12.90 1.69 -10.24
CA LEU A 513 -13.22 0.33 -9.84
C LEU A 513 -12.13 -0.62 -10.28
N ALA A 514 -11.45 -0.34 -11.39
CA ALA A 514 -10.33 -1.14 -11.84
C ALA A 514 -8.98 -0.73 -11.23
N ALA A 515 -8.77 0.55 -10.88
CA ALA A 515 -7.63 0.97 -10.05
C ALA A 515 -7.63 0.26 -8.67
N LEU A 516 -8.82 -0.07 -8.15
CA LEU A 516 -9.01 -0.88 -6.94
C LEU A 516 -8.35 -2.28 -7.03
N ILE A 517 -8.25 -2.86 -8.25
CA ILE A 517 -7.65 -4.19 -8.49
C ILE A 517 -6.21 -4.09 -9.00
N MET A 518 -5.89 -3.14 -9.88
CA MET A 518 -4.57 -3.01 -10.54
C MET A 518 -3.44 -2.74 -9.56
N ILE A 519 -3.69 -1.90 -8.56
CA ILE A 519 -2.62 -1.43 -7.67
C ILE A 519 -2.27 -2.51 -6.65
N PHE A 520 -3.25 -3.31 -6.15
CA PHE A 520 -2.99 -4.64 -5.61
C PHE A 520 -4.25 -5.51 -5.66
N PRO A 521 -4.21 -6.74 -6.21
CA PRO A 521 -5.38 -7.60 -6.22
C PRO A 521 -5.87 -7.88 -4.78
N PRO A 522 -7.18 -8.02 -4.53
CA PRO A 522 -7.72 -8.46 -3.24
C PRO A 522 -7.10 -9.81 -2.81
N GLY A 523 -6.75 -10.65 -3.78
CA GLY A 523 -5.99 -11.89 -3.58
C GLY A 523 -4.52 -11.67 -3.22
N GLY A 524 -3.95 -10.48 -3.40
CA GLY A 524 -2.59 -10.12 -3.00
C GLY A 524 -2.43 -9.96 -1.49
N LEU A 525 -3.48 -9.54 -0.77
CA LEU A 525 -3.50 -9.64 0.71
C LEU A 525 -3.53 -11.11 1.17
N ALA A 526 -4.17 -11.99 0.39
CA ALA A 526 -4.20 -13.43 0.59
C ALA A 526 -3.07 -14.21 -0.12
N LEU A 527 -2.14 -13.57 -0.84
CA LEU A 527 -1.11 -14.29 -1.62
C LEU A 527 0.30 -13.71 -1.47
N ALA A 528 0.47 -12.40 -1.24
CA ALA A 528 1.77 -11.86 -0.81
C ALA A 528 2.04 -12.21 0.67
N GLY A 529 0.97 -12.38 1.46
CA GLY A 529 1.02 -13.05 2.77
C GLY A 529 0.55 -14.51 2.68
N GLY A 530 -0.61 -14.76 2.05
CA GLY A 530 -1.22 -16.09 2.10
C GLY A 530 -0.67 -17.15 1.15
N GLY A 531 0.31 -16.86 0.29
CA GLY A 531 1.06 -17.92 -0.36
C GLY A 531 2.03 -18.65 0.57
N VAL A 532 2.49 -17.94 1.60
CA VAL A 532 3.28 -18.49 2.70
C VAL A 532 2.37 -18.87 3.87
N ILE A 533 1.28 -18.12 4.11
CA ILE A 533 0.37 -18.36 5.25
C ILE A 533 -0.67 -19.48 4.97
N ALA A 534 -1.05 -19.79 3.72
CA ALA A 534 -2.00 -20.89 3.46
C ALA A 534 -1.40 -22.29 3.68
N GLY A 535 -0.08 -22.43 3.73
CA GLY A 535 0.59 -23.64 4.21
C GLY A 535 0.73 -23.70 5.74
N ALA A 536 0.31 -22.65 6.45
CA ALA A 536 0.62 -22.46 7.85
C ALA A 536 -0.63 -22.07 8.65
N ALA A 537 -1.42 -23.07 9.00
CA ALA A 537 -2.23 -23.05 10.22
C ALA A 537 -1.36 -23.02 11.51
N GLY A 538 -0.08 -22.62 11.42
CA GLY A 538 0.91 -22.61 12.49
C GLY A 538 2.09 -21.64 12.30
N ALA A 539 1.98 -20.60 11.45
CA ALA A 539 3.03 -19.59 11.32
C ALA A 539 3.01 -18.63 12.53
N SER A 540 4.17 -18.31 13.09
CA SER A 540 4.29 -17.34 14.18
C SER A 540 3.83 -15.93 13.77
N SER A 541 3.40 -15.13 14.75
CA SER A 541 3.00 -13.73 14.54
C SER A 541 4.12 -12.90 13.89
N VAL A 542 5.38 -13.21 14.20
CA VAL A 542 6.59 -12.58 13.65
C VAL A 542 6.72 -12.85 12.14
N ALA A 543 6.61 -14.10 11.70
CA ALA A 543 6.72 -14.47 10.29
C ALA A 543 5.62 -13.79 9.43
N ALA A 544 4.42 -13.63 9.98
CA ALA A 544 3.34 -12.91 9.32
C ALA A 544 3.66 -11.41 9.15
N VAL A 545 4.31 -10.78 10.13
CA VAL A 545 4.76 -9.37 10.04
C VAL A 545 5.87 -9.20 9.01
N GLU A 546 6.85 -10.11 8.99
CA GLU A 546 7.94 -10.09 8.02
C GLU A 546 7.41 -10.25 6.59
N ALA A 547 6.49 -11.18 6.36
CA ALA A 547 5.84 -11.35 5.06
C ALA A 547 5.01 -10.11 4.66
N ALA A 548 4.26 -9.52 5.59
CA ALA A 548 3.48 -8.32 5.32
C ALA A 548 4.37 -7.10 4.99
N GLY A 549 5.50 -6.97 5.69
CA GLY A 549 6.41 -5.83 5.58
C GLY A 549 7.42 -5.93 4.44
N LEU A 550 8.11 -7.07 4.32
CA LEU A 550 9.13 -7.33 3.30
C LEU A 550 8.60 -8.01 2.04
N GLY A 551 7.45 -8.69 2.09
CA GLY A 551 6.90 -9.44 0.95
C GLY A 551 7.88 -10.48 0.40
N THR A 552 7.96 -10.60 -0.94
CA THR A 552 8.93 -11.48 -1.61
C THR A 552 10.40 -11.13 -1.34
N ALA A 553 10.70 -9.89 -0.92
CA ALA A 553 12.05 -9.51 -0.53
C ALA A 553 12.47 -10.12 0.82
N GLY A 554 11.50 -10.47 1.68
CA GLY A 554 11.75 -11.14 2.96
C GLY A 554 12.19 -12.59 2.76
N VAL A 555 11.67 -13.23 1.71
CA VAL A 555 12.12 -14.56 1.27
C VAL A 555 13.60 -14.53 0.88
N LEU A 556 14.01 -13.53 0.08
CA LEU A 556 15.41 -13.37 -0.32
C LEU A 556 16.33 -13.15 0.88
N LEU A 557 15.90 -12.32 1.83
CA LEU A 557 16.67 -12.07 3.05
C LEU A 557 16.73 -13.30 3.97
N ALA A 558 15.64 -14.05 4.10
CA ALA A 558 15.59 -15.27 4.92
C ALA A 558 16.45 -16.39 4.33
N VAL A 559 16.46 -16.54 3.01
CA VAL A 559 17.35 -17.45 2.27
C VAL A 559 18.82 -17.16 2.56
N GLN A 560 19.18 -15.88 2.70
CA GLN A 560 20.56 -15.50 2.96
C GLN A 560 20.97 -15.65 4.42
N GLY A 561 20.09 -15.31 5.37
CA GLY A 561 20.37 -15.39 6.79
C GLY A 561 20.46 -16.81 7.38
N GLY A 562 20.07 -17.84 6.62
CA GLY A 562 20.02 -19.23 7.08
C GLY A 562 21.36 -19.97 7.14
N ASN A 563 22.51 -19.29 7.01
CA ASN A 563 23.82 -19.94 6.88
C ASN A 563 24.80 -19.67 8.04
N GLY A 564 24.33 -19.18 9.19
CA GLY A 564 25.20 -18.87 10.34
C GLY A 564 24.66 -19.39 11.65
N GLY A 565 25.23 -20.49 12.16
CA GLY A 565 25.07 -20.87 13.58
C GLY A 565 25.24 -22.35 13.93
N THR A 566 26.48 -22.84 13.91
CA THR A 566 27.03 -23.60 15.05
C THR A 566 28.48 -23.17 15.22
N SER A 567 28.79 -22.59 16.38
CA SER A 567 30.06 -21.97 16.74
C SER A 567 30.73 -22.73 17.89
N GLU A 568 32.03 -22.99 17.75
CA GLU A 568 33.14 -23.14 18.73
C GLU A 568 34.23 -23.93 17.98
N GLY A 569 35.51 -23.57 17.85
CA GLY A 569 36.42 -22.82 18.72
C GLY A 569 37.61 -23.74 19.03
N GLY A 570 38.70 -23.71 18.24
CA GLY A 570 39.98 -24.31 18.65
C GLY A 570 40.84 -24.99 17.57
N SER A 571 41.98 -24.35 17.24
CA SER A 571 43.31 -24.92 16.97
C SER A 571 43.57 -25.88 15.78
N ASN A 572 44.29 -25.33 14.78
CA ASN A 572 45.46 -25.87 14.06
C ASN A 572 45.59 -27.37 13.75
N GLY A 573 45.74 -27.67 12.45
CA GLY A 573 46.35 -28.91 11.94
C GLY A 573 46.27 -28.99 10.42
N SER A 574 47.41 -28.83 9.74
CA SER A 574 47.56 -28.93 8.29
C SER A 574 47.44 -30.38 7.78
N LYS A 575 46.83 -30.58 6.61
CA LYS A 575 47.43 -31.18 5.40
C LYS A 575 46.38 -31.53 4.34
N ASP A 576 46.60 -30.93 3.17
CA ASP A 576 46.53 -31.43 1.80
C ASP A 576 45.89 -32.80 1.49
N GLY A 577 45.08 -32.85 0.42
CA GLY A 577 44.53 -34.10 -0.14
C GLY A 577 43.37 -33.92 -1.10
N SER A 578 43.68 -33.66 -2.37
CA SER A 578 42.76 -33.70 -3.51
C SER A 578 42.16 -35.11 -3.73
N ALA A 579 40.83 -35.19 -3.94
CA ALA A 579 40.17 -35.79 -5.12
C ALA A 579 38.90 -36.62 -4.84
N LYS A 580 37.94 -36.42 -5.76
CA LYS A 580 36.81 -37.28 -6.20
C LYS A 580 35.45 -37.14 -5.53
N SER A 581 34.54 -36.66 -6.38
CA SER A 581 33.09 -36.81 -6.36
C SER A 581 32.66 -38.29 -6.29
N GLY A 582 31.77 -38.60 -5.35
CA GLY A 582 31.00 -39.83 -5.27
C GLY A 582 30.05 -39.73 -4.07
N ASP A 583 28.79 -40.06 -4.30
CA ASP A 583 27.59 -40.05 -3.44
C ASP A 583 27.73 -39.85 -1.91
N ALA A 584 26.84 -39.00 -1.39
CA ALA A 584 26.67 -38.70 0.03
C ALA A 584 26.28 -39.95 0.85
N ALA A 585 27.22 -40.44 1.67
CA ALA A 585 26.95 -41.28 2.81
C ALA A 585 26.59 -40.40 4.03
N ASP A 586 25.47 -40.70 4.70
CA ASP A 586 25.13 -40.19 6.05
C ASP A 586 26.33 -40.57 6.98
N PRO A 587 26.82 -39.71 7.89
CA PRO A 587 27.92 -40.07 8.79
C PRO A 587 27.60 -41.36 9.55
N ASP A 588 28.57 -42.27 9.67
CA ASP A 588 28.46 -43.56 10.34
C ASP A 588 27.70 -43.42 11.68
N LEU A 589 26.41 -43.78 11.68
CA LEU A 589 25.57 -43.75 12.87
C LEU A 589 25.96 -44.95 13.72
N VAL A 590 26.40 -44.75 14.95
CA VAL A 590 26.83 -45.85 15.82
C VAL A 590 25.87 -45.99 17.00
N PHE A 591 25.24 -47.17 17.14
CA PHE A 591 24.45 -47.49 18.31
C PHE A 591 25.35 -47.86 19.48
N LYS A 592 25.13 -47.24 20.65
CA LYS A 592 25.70 -47.69 21.93
C LYS A 592 24.59 -47.88 22.95
N PRO A 593 24.51 -49.06 23.60
CA PRO A 593 23.51 -49.32 24.62
C PRO A 593 23.67 -48.35 25.78
N SER A 594 22.53 -47.92 26.34
CA SER A 594 22.52 -47.01 27.48
C SER A 594 22.35 -47.83 28.75
N PRO A 595 23.09 -47.59 29.84
CA PRO A 595 22.93 -48.33 31.11
C PRO A 595 21.50 -48.32 31.68
N LYS A 596 20.66 -47.40 31.20
CA LYS A 596 19.26 -47.21 31.59
C LYS A 596 18.28 -48.16 30.87
N HIS A 597 18.62 -48.63 29.68
CA HIS A 597 17.79 -49.51 28.87
C HIS A 597 18.47 -50.87 28.78
N GLY A 598 17.70 -51.95 28.90
CA GLY A 598 18.23 -53.31 28.74
C GLY A 598 17.29 -54.11 27.85
N GLN A 599 17.67 -55.36 27.53
CA GLN A 599 16.85 -56.24 26.69
C GLN A 599 15.46 -56.53 27.29
N ASN A 600 15.35 -56.49 28.62
CA ASN A 600 14.09 -56.66 29.33
C ASN A 600 13.65 -55.35 29.97
N GLN A 601 12.34 -55.12 30.02
CA GLN A 601 11.75 -53.96 30.70
C GLN A 601 12.18 -53.93 32.17
N ARG A 602 12.81 -52.82 32.59
CA ARG A 602 13.21 -52.58 33.99
C ARG A 602 12.41 -51.40 34.56
N GLY A 603 11.35 -51.70 35.30
CA GLY A 603 10.44 -50.68 35.86
C GLY A 603 9.73 -49.87 34.78
N THR A 604 9.88 -48.54 34.81
CA THR A 604 9.32 -47.61 33.82
C THR A 604 10.23 -47.36 32.62
N ALA A 605 11.41 -48.00 32.56
CA ALA A 605 12.32 -47.87 31.42
C ALA A 605 11.94 -48.88 30.32
N ALA A 606 11.62 -48.37 29.13
CA ALA A 606 11.33 -49.17 27.96
C ALA A 606 12.57 -49.99 27.52
N PRO A 607 12.39 -51.18 26.93
CA PRO A 607 13.50 -52.02 26.49
C PRO A 607 14.25 -51.40 25.30
N GLU A 608 15.49 -51.87 25.09
CA GLU A 608 16.26 -51.55 23.89
C GLU A 608 15.63 -52.23 22.64
N PRO A 609 15.78 -51.64 21.44
CA PRO A 609 15.30 -52.26 20.21
C PRO A 609 16.00 -53.59 19.94
N THR A 610 15.26 -54.55 19.37
CA THR A 610 15.78 -55.91 19.10
C THR A 610 16.92 -55.90 18.07
N HIS A 611 16.79 -55.09 17.00
CA HIS A 611 17.84 -54.88 15.98
C HIS A 611 18.33 -53.42 15.99
N PRO A 612 19.11 -53.00 17.01
CA PRO A 612 19.28 -51.58 17.31
C PRO A 612 20.12 -50.82 16.29
N GLN A 613 21.18 -51.44 15.75
CA GLN A 613 22.02 -50.81 14.72
C GLN A 613 21.29 -50.74 13.37
N GLU A 614 20.70 -51.85 12.93
CA GLU A 614 19.97 -51.88 11.65
C GLU A 614 18.75 -50.95 11.65
N THR A 615 18.04 -50.85 12.78
CA THR A 615 16.91 -49.92 12.93
C THR A 615 17.38 -48.46 12.96
N LEU A 616 18.57 -48.18 13.49
CA LEU A 616 19.20 -46.86 13.48
C LEU A 616 19.64 -46.46 12.08
N ASP A 617 20.27 -47.36 11.33
CA ASP A 617 20.72 -47.13 9.95
C ASP A 617 19.54 -46.82 9.03
N ASN A 618 18.39 -47.46 9.27
CA ASN A 618 17.15 -47.24 8.54
C ASN A 618 16.24 -46.14 9.15
N SER A 619 16.69 -45.45 10.20
CA SER A 619 15.90 -44.43 10.91
C SER A 619 15.83 -43.10 10.17
N ILE A 620 14.77 -42.34 10.43
CA ILE A 620 14.51 -41.04 9.82
C ILE A 620 14.55 -39.91 10.85
N SER A 621 15.14 -38.78 10.49
CA SER A 621 14.95 -37.53 11.22
C SER A 621 13.55 -36.96 10.93
N PHE A 622 12.85 -36.53 11.98
CA PHE A 622 11.48 -36.01 11.88
C PHE A 622 11.36 -34.50 12.15
N ASN A 623 12.44 -33.85 12.61
CA ASN A 623 12.45 -32.42 12.93
C ASN A 623 13.87 -31.85 12.80
N PRO A 624 14.07 -30.74 12.05
CA PRO A 624 15.40 -30.17 11.80
C PRO A 624 16.06 -29.52 13.02
N ASN A 625 15.32 -29.31 14.12
CA ASN A 625 15.82 -28.69 15.36
C ASN A 625 16.22 -29.74 16.41
N THR A 626 16.27 -31.02 16.07
CA THR A 626 16.67 -32.11 16.98
C THR A 626 17.46 -33.17 16.23
N THR A 627 18.43 -33.78 16.92
CA THR A 627 19.19 -34.92 16.41
C THR A 627 18.42 -36.23 16.57
N ARG A 628 17.26 -36.22 17.24
CA ARG A 628 16.41 -37.40 17.44
C ARG A 628 15.95 -38.03 16.13
N ARG A 629 15.97 -39.36 16.09
CA ARG A 629 15.53 -40.16 14.95
C ARG A 629 14.45 -41.14 15.37
N VAL A 630 13.63 -41.57 14.42
CA VAL A 630 12.62 -42.61 14.63
C VAL A 630 12.78 -43.69 13.57
N GLY A 631 12.76 -44.96 13.99
CA GLY A 631 12.90 -46.13 13.12
C GLY A 631 11.77 -47.12 13.33
N THR A 632 11.65 -48.04 12.37
CA THR A 632 10.73 -49.19 12.41
C THR A 632 11.53 -50.43 12.11
N ASP A 633 11.34 -51.47 12.90
CA ASP A 633 11.86 -52.81 12.64
C ASP A 633 10.74 -53.66 12.01
N PRO A 634 10.83 -54.01 10.72
CA PRO A 634 9.82 -54.82 10.04
C PRO A 634 9.76 -56.28 10.52
N GLU A 635 10.87 -56.82 11.05
CA GLU A 635 10.95 -58.23 11.46
C GLU A 635 10.25 -58.44 12.80
N THR A 636 10.42 -57.51 13.74
CA THR A 636 9.83 -57.58 15.08
C THR A 636 8.53 -56.79 15.23
N GLY A 637 8.27 -55.86 14.30
CA GLY A 637 7.11 -54.96 14.37
C GLY A 637 7.29 -53.81 15.38
N GLU A 638 8.51 -53.52 15.79
CA GLU A 638 8.83 -52.52 16.82
C GLU A 638 9.00 -51.11 16.24
N PHE A 639 8.64 -50.10 17.04
CA PHE A 639 9.02 -48.70 16.78
C PHE A 639 10.15 -48.31 17.73
N ALA A 640 11.25 -47.79 17.20
CA ALA A 640 12.38 -47.33 18.00
C ALA A 640 12.54 -45.82 17.89
N VAL A 641 12.80 -45.16 19.03
CA VAL A 641 13.21 -43.75 19.08
C VAL A 641 14.66 -43.71 19.50
N PHE A 642 15.47 -42.97 18.73
CA PHE A 642 16.90 -42.81 18.96
C PHE A 642 17.21 -41.38 19.40
N ASP A 643 17.95 -41.28 20.49
CA ASP A 643 18.49 -40.07 21.08
C ASP A 643 20.01 -40.08 20.92
N GLU A 644 20.60 -38.96 20.49
CA GLU A 644 22.05 -38.85 20.40
C GLU A 644 22.63 -38.66 21.81
N THR A 645 23.62 -39.48 22.19
CA THR A 645 24.21 -39.46 23.53
C THR A 645 24.95 -38.15 23.81
N HIS A 646 25.61 -37.60 22.79
CA HIS A 646 26.20 -36.26 22.79
C HIS A 646 26.02 -35.63 21.42
N ASN A 647 25.46 -34.42 21.35
CA ASN A 647 25.16 -33.75 20.09
C ASN A 647 26.41 -33.64 19.19
N GLY A 648 26.33 -34.14 17.95
CA GLY A 648 27.41 -34.08 16.96
C GLY A 648 28.46 -35.19 17.08
N THR A 649 28.20 -36.24 17.87
CA THR A 649 29.10 -37.40 17.98
C THR A 649 28.72 -38.56 17.06
N GLY A 650 27.50 -38.57 16.51
CA GLY A 650 26.99 -39.68 15.71
C GLY A 650 26.68 -40.95 16.53
N ILE A 651 26.79 -40.88 17.87
CA ILE A 651 26.52 -42.00 18.78
C ILE A 651 25.11 -41.89 19.32
N TYR A 652 24.28 -42.90 19.04
CA TYR A 652 22.88 -42.93 19.45
C TYR A 652 22.62 -44.06 20.46
N HIS A 653 21.67 -43.81 21.36
CA HIS A 653 21.01 -44.85 22.13
C HIS A 653 19.52 -44.82 21.81
N GLY A 654 18.83 -45.96 21.96
CA GLY A 654 17.46 -46.12 21.51
C GLY A 654 16.60 -46.89 22.49
N HIS A 655 15.30 -46.66 22.41
CA HIS A 655 14.31 -47.40 23.18
C HIS A 655 13.06 -47.66 22.35
N VAL A 656 12.41 -48.79 22.62
CA VAL A 656 11.16 -49.18 21.94
C VAL A 656 9.99 -48.35 22.46
N ARG A 657 9.06 -48.02 21.56
CA ARG A 657 7.81 -47.32 21.86
C ARG A 657 6.63 -48.00 21.18
N GLN A 658 5.46 -47.90 21.81
CA GLN A 658 4.22 -48.26 21.14
C GLN A 658 3.79 -47.15 20.18
N TRP A 659 3.04 -47.48 19.12
CA TRP A 659 2.58 -46.50 18.13
C TRP A 659 1.85 -45.30 18.78
N GLY A 660 1.02 -45.57 19.80
CA GLY A 660 0.28 -44.54 20.54
C GLY A 660 1.15 -43.62 21.42
N GLU A 661 2.39 -44.01 21.70
CA GLU A 661 3.36 -43.25 22.50
C GLU A 661 4.27 -42.37 21.64
N LEU A 662 4.29 -42.58 20.32
CA LEU A 662 5.02 -41.74 19.39
C LEU A 662 4.36 -40.37 19.27
N SER A 663 5.17 -39.31 19.23
CA SER A 663 4.66 -37.97 18.96
C SER A 663 4.00 -37.88 17.57
N GLN A 664 3.06 -36.95 17.39
CA GLN A 664 2.41 -36.75 16.08
C GLN A 664 3.42 -36.45 14.96
N GLN A 665 4.54 -35.81 15.26
CA GLN A 665 5.62 -35.53 14.31
C GLN A 665 6.30 -36.84 13.85
N MET A 666 6.64 -37.72 14.80
CA MET A 666 7.23 -39.05 14.50
C MET A 666 6.26 -39.91 13.66
N GLN A 667 4.98 -39.97 14.06
CA GLN A 667 3.94 -40.70 13.30
C GLN A 667 3.75 -40.13 11.89
N SER A 668 3.83 -38.81 11.73
CA SER A 668 3.75 -38.17 10.41
C SER A 668 4.99 -38.46 9.55
N ALA A 669 6.18 -38.49 10.16
CA ALA A 669 7.42 -38.80 9.46
C ALA A 669 7.42 -40.24 8.93
N LEU A 670 7.03 -41.22 9.75
CA LEU A 670 6.94 -42.62 9.35
C LEU A 670 5.90 -42.83 8.23
N ARG A 671 4.75 -42.16 8.30
CA ARG A 671 3.73 -42.19 7.23
C ARG A 671 4.24 -41.59 5.93
N LYS A 672 4.93 -40.44 6.00
CA LYS A 672 5.50 -39.75 4.84
C LYS A 672 6.62 -40.57 4.18
N ALA A 673 7.43 -41.26 4.99
CA ALA A 673 8.47 -42.17 4.53
C ALA A 673 7.92 -43.51 4.02
N GLY A 674 6.60 -43.74 4.10
CA GLY A 674 5.96 -44.95 3.61
C GLY A 674 6.21 -46.20 4.45
N ARG A 675 6.84 -46.08 5.64
CA ARG A 675 7.19 -47.19 6.54
C ARG A 675 5.98 -47.78 7.28
N VAL A 676 4.89 -47.02 7.38
CA VAL A 676 3.65 -47.44 8.06
C VAL A 676 2.40 -47.04 7.29
N THR A 677 1.29 -47.71 7.57
CA THR A 677 -0.07 -47.34 7.12
C THR A 677 -0.63 -46.16 7.90
N ALA A 678 -1.77 -45.61 7.45
CA ALA A 678 -2.47 -44.52 8.14
C ALA A 678 -2.88 -44.86 9.59
N LYS A 679 -3.01 -46.15 9.92
CA LYS A 679 -3.36 -46.66 11.26
C LYS A 679 -2.15 -47.11 12.09
N GLY A 680 -0.92 -46.88 11.62
CA GLY A 680 0.29 -47.24 12.38
C GLY A 680 0.73 -48.70 12.23
N LYS A 681 0.23 -49.45 11.25
CA LYS A 681 0.75 -50.79 10.93
C LYS A 681 2.02 -50.66 10.09
N ILE A 682 3.13 -51.26 10.51
CA ILE A 682 4.40 -51.34 9.76
C ILE A 682 4.17 -52.14 8.47
N LYS A 683 4.80 -51.69 7.37
CA LYS A 683 4.63 -52.28 6.04
C LYS A 683 5.70 -53.32 5.73
#